data_AF-A0A939AVI2-F1
#
_entry.id   AF-A0A939AVI2-F1
#
_cell.length_a   1.000
_cell.length_b   1.000
_cell.length_c   1.000
_cell.angle_alpha   90.00
_cell.angle_beta   90.00
_cell.angle_gamma   90.00
#
_symmetry.space_group_name_H-M   'P 1'
#
loop_
_entity.id
_entity.type
_entity.pdbx_description
1 polymer ?
#
loop_
_entity_poly.entity_id
_entity_poly.type
_entity_poly.pdbx_seq_one_letter_code
_entity_poly.pdbx_strand_id
1 'polypeptide(L)'
;MPPTPPRRRPWTFMVYMAGDNGKVFSTEAGKIKLMAAMAEAGYRDLAEMATVGTTDHVAVACLFDTSEGAHLVEVRQGRGLASSAVRPLRQVNTGDPATLREFIVRSVAFYPAEHYALVIWNHGTGWLDVDAYATVRAFADTHRSHQPIFRTTGRVLSAERTRPIAFDDSSKDFLDSAGLRQAFSEAQAVTGARLDLIGMDACLMAMIEGGRELAPFFDYFVASQEIEPLAGWPYAALLTALNARPTSSPRELAETIVQEYARHYGGATRGQAAATVTQSAIILARTETTETLCAELVSAILATPTATLRSLVEETRNETLVFADQNYRDLGDFAARLAARAEWSDYPAVAEAAAGLRDHLAARDDATPVLRVGFGQDYGRATGMSVYLPATLPAPKRRETLDIYGRLAFPQTTGWDGLVGWLLGEFTRRLEMTYRHETAEATLRQVLDAVLQEWANMTPRDQKIVRDLILAHGPKIAAADRIAAAPAEMARLLDALAGRAAALPAPARQTLEAAAQRDRGAPALRGPAAVSEEEWLAVLERMAQIADFRSYAKPVQLAGELSELIEAHQDRLDRGERVRWQELDAAFHRDQDAVGYLKGIEPLLGGYPKIAGKIAQGKPWAPRPLAKSPHASPLRGWIARPGPLAPLAPRIAPSPPPAAETIEDGEETVRYVNVHFPAQVLLSQAMAPLVVHVAQQYQAESAQVSEEASRMTLRIGDLTILVNAEGFRIVRSIGGLPVPNLPAGRIVQVVCDRDCEPTVFFLRPMSAGRKRIRIDLFQFMRNVASVGFETQILPLGAISQPDSVAIAPTPVVSPGAGAEPADLELRVMLGADGRTLYYTLHSPRAGDYNFKPAGQVTFLAEPRTFFQPKLDLLSTLAAADKSVRGPDETRRALDKIADLGQGFYDQLFPAELKQEYRKFREKYRGKSLLITSDEPWIPWEVVRPFEADSDGGTLYDDPPLCEMFRVSRWLAGRGAPDLLKTKRGAWIAPSDNLQAAQEEGDYFSELHRLEWDVSLSGPLTTVAEVEDRFRGGDTDLFHFACHGNFDLADADESKLKLAGDFLRPSQIVGPKQAGLLRSRPIVFLNACHAGRSGFTLTHLGGWARKFIESGASAFIGSLWEINDRLAAQFAVQFYNRLWGLAGFPRMTLGDAFYEARMAIKQADPADPTWLAYVLYGDPHGRAILG
;
A
#
# COMPACT_ATOMS: atom_id res chain seq x y z
N MET A 1 59.06 -20.17 -22.97
CA MET A 1 59.12 -18.75 -23.40
C MET A 1 58.29 -17.94 -22.43
N PRO A 2 58.73 -16.76 -21.95
CA PRO A 2 57.83 -15.83 -21.27
C PRO A 2 56.70 -15.44 -22.24
N PRO A 3 55.45 -15.26 -21.78
CA PRO A 3 54.36 -14.83 -22.65
C PRO A 3 54.71 -13.47 -23.27
N THR A 4 54.63 -13.39 -24.60
CA THR A 4 54.79 -12.13 -25.33
C THR A 4 53.78 -11.11 -24.78
N PRO A 5 54.20 -9.88 -24.43
CA PRO A 5 53.28 -8.89 -23.90
C PRO A 5 52.15 -8.63 -24.90
N PRO A 6 50.89 -8.51 -24.44
CA PRO A 6 49.75 -8.37 -25.33
C PRO A 6 49.86 -7.07 -26.15
N ARG A 7 49.60 -7.16 -27.46
CA ARG A 7 49.66 -6.03 -28.40
C ARG A 7 48.55 -5.02 -28.07
N ARG A 8 48.94 -3.76 -27.87
CA ARG A 8 48.00 -2.64 -27.71
C ARG A 8 47.35 -2.30 -29.04
N ARG A 9 46.02 -2.23 -29.09
CA ARG A 9 45.22 -1.92 -30.29
C ARG A 9 44.56 -0.54 -30.18
N PRO A 10 44.13 0.08 -31.29
CA PRO A 10 43.24 1.23 -31.23
C PRO A 10 41.97 0.97 -30.42
N TRP A 11 41.30 -0.17 -30.65
CA TRP A 11 40.03 -0.48 -30.01
C TRP A 11 39.98 -1.89 -29.40
N THR A 12 39.31 -1.99 -28.27
CA THR A 12 38.75 -3.24 -27.74
C THR A 12 37.24 -3.08 -27.62
N PHE A 13 36.48 -3.93 -28.32
CA PHE A 13 35.03 -3.98 -28.36
C PHE A 13 34.56 -5.19 -27.54
N MET A 14 33.92 -4.92 -26.40
CA MET A 14 33.47 -5.92 -25.44
C MET A 14 31.97 -6.10 -25.53
N VAL A 15 31.48 -7.34 -25.58
CA VAL A 15 30.05 -7.65 -25.57
C VAL A 15 29.73 -8.60 -24.42
N TYR A 16 28.93 -8.14 -23.47
CA TYR A 16 28.48 -8.89 -22.31
C TYR A 16 27.09 -9.44 -22.59
N MET A 17 27.02 -10.72 -22.97
CA MET A 17 25.83 -11.37 -23.49
C MET A 17 25.25 -12.29 -22.42
N ALA A 18 24.27 -11.77 -21.67
CA ALA A 18 23.43 -12.57 -20.81
C ALA A 18 22.39 -13.25 -21.69
N GLY A 19 22.58 -14.53 -22.01
CA GLY A 19 21.70 -15.30 -22.89
C GLY A 19 21.00 -16.47 -22.20
N ASP A 20 21.25 -16.70 -20.91
CA ASP A 20 20.51 -17.65 -20.07
C ASP A 20 19.13 -17.07 -19.73
N ASN A 21 18.26 -17.10 -20.75
CA ASN A 21 16.91 -16.55 -20.70
C ASN A 21 15.93 -17.52 -21.36
N GLY A 22 14.65 -17.36 -21.01
CA GLY A 22 13.57 -18.12 -21.60
C GLY A 22 13.23 -19.43 -20.90
N LYS A 23 13.73 -19.60 -19.67
CA LYS A 23 13.39 -20.70 -18.79
C LYS A 23 11.94 -20.59 -18.37
N VAL A 24 11.27 -21.74 -18.37
CA VAL A 24 9.93 -21.87 -17.81
C VAL A 24 10.10 -22.25 -16.34
N PHE A 25 9.73 -21.35 -15.46
CA PHE A 25 9.77 -21.54 -14.02
C PHE A 25 8.45 -22.14 -13.55
N SER A 26 8.54 -23.19 -12.75
CA SER A 26 7.42 -23.60 -11.93
C SER A 26 7.29 -22.61 -10.78
N THR A 27 6.10 -22.06 -10.61
CA THR A 27 5.70 -21.26 -9.45
C THR A 27 4.39 -21.83 -8.90
N GLU A 28 3.97 -21.38 -7.73
CA GLU A 28 2.67 -21.78 -7.17
C GLU A 28 1.48 -21.37 -8.05
N ALA A 29 1.64 -20.36 -8.92
CA ALA A 29 0.63 -19.92 -9.89
C ALA A 29 0.69 -20.71 -11.23
N GLY A 30 1.55 -21.72 -11.33
CA GLY A 30 1.77 -22.50 -12.54
C GLY A 30 3.12 -22.21 -13.20
N LYS A 31 3.26 -22.68 -14.44
CA LYS A 31 4.46 -22.48 -15.25
C LYS A 31 4.44 -21.05 -15.81
N ILE A 32 5.43 -20.25 -15.45
CA ILE A 32 5.62 -18.90 -15.98
C ILE A 32 6.92 -18.83 -16.75
N LYS A 33 6.94 -18.07 -17.83
CA LYS A 33 8.15 -17.71 -18.56
C LYS A 33 8.32 -16.21 -18.40
N LEU A 34 9.39 -15.78 -17.72
CA LEU A 34 9.57 -14.37 -17.36
C LEU A 34 9.98 -13.51 -18.57
N MET A 35 10.71 -14.10 -19.51
CA MET A 35 11.29 -13.38 -20.65
C MET A 35 11.50 -14.29 -21.85
N ALA A 36 11.68 -13.71 -23.04
CA ALA A 36 11.95 -14.49 -24.25
C ALA A 36 13.34 -15.14 -24.20
N ALA A 37 13.50 -16.29 -24.86
CA ALA A 37 14.79 -16.96 -24.96
C ALA A 37 15.70 -16.18 -25.92
N MET A 38 16.94 -15.95 -25.50
CA MET A 38 17.88 -15.10 -26.22
C MET A 38 19.09 -15.85 -26.79
N ALA A 39 19.34 -17.10 -26.36
CA ALA A 39 20.50 -17.88 -26.82
C ALA A 39 20.64 -17.95 -28.36
N GLU A 40 19.55 -18.18 -29.11
CA GLU A 40 19.59 -18.23 -30.58
C GLU A 40 19.93 -16.87 -31.23
N ALA A 41 19.52 -15.76 -30.62
CA ALA A 41 19.93 -14.43 -31.07
C ALA A 41 21.42 -14.21 -30.78
N GLY A 42 21.90 -14.57 -29.58
CA GLY A 42 23.32 -14.45 -29.24
C GLY A 42 24.25 -15.29 -30.12
N TYR A 43 23.84 -16.50 -30.53
CA TYR A 43 24.60 -17.30 -31.51
C TYR A 43 24.65 -16.63 -32.89
N ARG A 44 23.58 -15.95 -33.31
CA ARG A 44 23.55 -15.18 -34.56
C ARG A 44 24.47 -13.97 -34.47
N ASP A 45 24.43 -13.22 -33.38
CA ASP A 45 25.30 -12.06 -33.17
C ASP A 45 26.78 -12.43 -33.11
N LEU A 46 27.12 -13.57 -32.49
CA LEU A 46 28.48 -14.11 -32.54
C LEU A 46 28.90 -14.52 -33.97
N ALA A 47 27.96 -15.04 -34.77
CA ALA A 47 28.22 -15.33 -36.18
C ALA A 47 28.40 -14.04 -36.99
N GLU A 48 27.60 -13.00 -36.73
CA GLU A 48 27.75 -11.67 -37.34
C GLU A 48 29.08 -11.04 -36.97
N MET A 49 29.45 -11.02 -35.69
CA MET A 49 30.75 -10.52 -35.24
C MET A 49 31.90 -11.31 -35.88
N ALA A 50 31.76 -12.63 -36.05
CA ALA A 50 32.77 -13.47 -36.68
C ALA A 50 32.91 -13.27 -38.20
N THR A 51 32.03 -12.49 -38.86
CA THR A 51 32.27 -12.09 -40.26
C THR A 51 33.53 -11.23 -40.39
N VAL A 52 33.82 -10.42 -39.37
CA VAL A 52 35.01 -9.56 -39.27
C VAL A 52 36.01 -10.14 -38.27
N GLY A 53 35.54 -10.45 -37.06
CA GLY A 53 36.35 -10.96 -35.95
C GLY A 53 37.38 -9.97 -35.41
N THR A 54 38.23 -10.49 -34.51
CA THR A 54 39.39 -9.78 -33.97
C THR A 54 40.44 -9.57 -35.05
N THR A 55 40.93 -8.33 -35.15
CA THR A 55 41.94 -7.91 -36.12
C THR A 55 43.16 -7.30 -35.42
N ASP A 56 44.08 -6.78 -36.23
CA ASP A 56 45.20 -5.95 -35.79
C ASP A 56 44.78 -4.60 -35.19
N HIS A 57 43.56 -4.16 -35.48
CA HIS A 57 43.03 -2.86 -35.09
C HIS A 57 41.97 -2.92 -33.99
N VAL A 58 41.15 -3.97 -34.00
CA VAL A 58 40.02 -4.12 -33.08
C VAL A 58 40.05 -5.52 -32.46
N ALA A 59 40.13 -5.60 -31.13
CA ALA A 59 39.84 -6.84 -30.42
C ALA A 59 38.34 -6.96 -30.16
N VAL A 60 37.77 -8.14 -30.39
CA VAL A 60 36.35 -8.43 -30.11
C VAL A 60 36.28 -9.52 -29.06
N ALA A 61 35.88 -9.14 -27.85
CA ALA A 61 35.81 -10.01 -26.69
C ALA A 61 34.37 -10.14 -26.21
N CYS A 62 33.89 -11.37 -26.05
CA CYS A 62 32.54 -11.63 -25.55
C CYS A 62 32.58 -12.50 -24.30
N LEU A 63 31.71 -12.21 -23.34
CA LEU A 63 31.23 -13.19 -22.38
C LEU A 63 29.83 -13.58 -22.86
N PHE A 64 29.63 -14.86 -23.18
CA PHE A 64 28.32 -15.36 -23.57
C PHE A 64 27.89 -16.48 -22.64
N ASP A 65 26.86 -16.21 -21.85
CA ASP A 65 26.25 -17.16 -20.95
C ASP A 65 24.92 -17.65 -21.52
N THR A 66 24.70 -18.96 -21.49
CA THR A 66 23.46 -19.60 -21.94
C THR A 66 23.07 -20.64 -20.91
N SER A 67 21.82 -21.13 -20.97
CA SER A 67 21.35 -22.21 -20.10
C SER A 67 22.17 -23.50 -20.22
N GLU A 68 22.95 -23.68 -21.29
CA GLU A 68 23.78 -24.88 -21.52
C GLU A 68 25.25 -24.67 -21.13
N GLY A 69 25.70 -23.43 -20.93
CA GLY A 69 27.08 -23.12 -20.59
C GLY A 69 27.48 -21.67 -20.84
N ALA A 70 28.60 -21.29 -20.21
CA ALA A 70 29.20 -19.97 -20.29
C ALA A 70 30.53 -20.01 -21.05
N HIS A 71 30.80 -18.96 -21.82
CA HIS A 71 31.98 -18.89 -22.68
C HIS A 71 32.63 -17.51 -22.61
N LEU A 72 33.95 -17.47 -22.46
CA LEU A 72 34.74 -16.32 -22.89
C LEU A 72 35.18 -16.57 -24.33
N VAL A 73 34.89 -15.61 -25.20
CA VAL A 73 35.12 -15.74 -26.64
C VAL A 73 35.98 -14.58 -27.10
N GLU A 74 37.17 -14.90 -27.61
CA GLU A 74 37.84 -14.01 -28.56
C GLU A 74 37.24 -14.31 -29.93
N VAL A 75 36.38 -13.41 -30.43
CA VAL A 75 35.71 -13.65 -31.70
C VAL A 75 36.75 -13.59 -32.80
N ARG A 76 36.86 -14.65 -33.61
CA ARG A 76 37.78 -14.71 -34.76
C ARG A 76 37.00 -14.87 -36.04
N GLN A 77 37.61 -14.42 -37.13
CA GLN A 77 36.98 -14.46 -38.43
C GLN A 77 36.61 -15.90 -38.83
N GLY A 78 35.35 -16.13 -39.23
CA GLY A 78 34.87 -17.43 -39.68
C GLY A 78 33.43 -17.74 -39.25
N ARG A 79 33.20 -18.99 -38.83
CA ARG A 79 31.85 -19.54 -38.53
C ARG A 79 31.48 -19.40 -37.06
N GLY A 80 31.40 -18.16 -36.56
CA GLY A 80 31.00 -17.87 -35.19
C GLY A 80 31.91 -18.52 -34.14
N LEU A 81 31.31 -19.16 -33.13
CA LEU A 81 32.03 -19.87 -32.07
C LEU A 81 33.01 -20.93 -32.58
N ALA A 82 32.70 -21.64 -33.67
CA ALA A 82 33.53 -22.73 -34.17
C ALA A 82 34.88 -22.26 -34.71
N SER A 83 34.99 -21.00 -35.13
CA SER A 83 36.24 -20.40 -35.62
C SER A 83 36.93 -19.52 -34.57
N SER A 84 36.21 -19.18 -33.50
CA SER A 84 36.66 -18.29 -32.44
C SER A 84 37.53 -19.00 -31.40
N ALA A 85 38.35 -18.25 -30.66
CA ALA A 85 39.04 -18.81 -29.51
C ALA A 85 38.09 -18.80 -28.31
N VAL A 86 37.53 -19.98 -28.03
CA VAL A 86 36.53 -20.17 -26.98
C VAL A 86 37.21 -20.77 -25.77
N ARG A 87 37.08 -20.10 -24.63
CA ARG A 87 37.39 -20.64 -23.32
C ARG A 87 36.07 -20.96 -22.62
N PRO A 88 35.72 -22.24 -22.46
CA PRO A 88 34.56 -22.61 -21.67
C PRO A 88 34.77 -22.18 -20.22
N LEU A 89 33.75 -21.57 -19.66
CA LEU A 89 33.64 -21.28 -18.24
C LEU A 89 32.67 -22.28 -17.61
N ARG A 90 32.72 -22.38 -16.28
CA ARG A 90 31.56 -22.89 -15.56
C ARG A 90 30.44 -21.86 -15.70
N GLN A 91 29.18 -22.31 -15.61
CA GLN A 91 28.03 -21.42 -15.60
C GLN A 91 28.27 -20.25 -14.64
N VAL A 92 28.06 -19.04 -15.14
CA VAL A 92 28.30 -17.79 -14.40
C VAL A 92 26.96 -17.14 -14.09
N ASN A 93 26.90 -16.30 -13.06
CA ASN A 93 25.75 -15.45 -12.82
C ASN A 93 25.99 -14.12 -13.54
N THR A 94 25.29 -13.88 -14.64
CA THR A 94 25.41 -12.63 -15.40
C THR A 94 24.72 -11.42 -14.74
N GLY A 95 23.89 -11.67 -13.72
CA GLY A 95 23.36 -10.65 -12.83
C GLY A 95 24.32 -10.21 -11.72
N ASP A 96 25.43 -10.92 -11.50
CA ASP A 96 26.40 -10.60 -10.44
C ASP A 96 27.39 -9.50 -10.89
N PRO A 97 27.48 -8.37 -10.16
CA PRO A 97 28.47 -7.32 -10.42
C PRO A 97 29.91 -7.83 -10.54
N ALA A 98 30.27 -8.86 -9.77
CA ALA A 98 31.59 -9.45 -9.79
C ALA A 98 31.91 -10.11 -11.14
N THR A 99 30.91 -10.73 -11.80
CA THR A 99 31.06 -11.35 -13.12
C THR A 99 31.36 -10.28 -14.18
N LEU A 100 30.58 -9.19 -14.19
CA LEU A 100 30.81 -8.08 -15.12
C LEU A 100 32.17 -7.41 -14.88
N ARG A 101 32.50 -7.14 -13.61
CA ARG A 101 33.81 -6.61 -13.22
C ARG A 101 34.94 -7.52 -13.72
N GLU A 102 34.85 -8.82 -13.48
CA GLU A 102 35.88 -9.77 -13.90
C GLU A 102 36.03 -9.83 -15.42
N PHE A 103 34.93 -9.78 -16.16
CA PHE A 103 34.95 -9.71 -17.62
C PHE A 103 35.67 -8.46 -18.12
N ILE A 104 35.39 -7.29 -17.55
CA ILE A 104 36.05 -6.02 -17.91
C ILE A 104 37.55 -6.10 -17.58
N VAL A 105 37.89 -6.49 -16.35
CA VAL A 105 39.29 -6.58 -15.89
C VAL A 105 40.10 -7.52 -16.78
N ARG A 106 39.55 -8.70 -17.11
CA ARG A 106 40.21 -9.66 -18.00
C ARG A 106 40.34 -9.09 -19.41
N SER A 107 39.28 -8.51 -19.96
CA SER A 107 39.30 -7.98 -21.33
C SER A 107 40.33 -6.86 -21.48
N VAL A 108 40.42 -5.95 -20.50
CA VAL A 108 41.45 -4.90 -20.48
C VAL A 108 42.86 -5.49 -20.36
N ALA A 109 43.05 -6.52 -19.54
CA ALA A 109 44.37 -7.14 -19.35
C ALA A 109 44.84 -7.97 -20.56
N PHE A 110 43.95 -8.72 -21.20
CA PHE A 110 44.28 -9.58 -22.35
C PHE A 110 44.27 -8.81 -23.69
N TYR A 111 43.42 -7.79 -23.81
CA TYR A 111 43.24 -6.96 -25.00
C TYR A 111 43.42 -5.48 -24.65
N PRO A 112 44.65 -5.04 -24.32
CA PRO A 112 44.92 -3.64 -24.04
C PRO A 112 44.65 -2.79 -25.30
N ALA A 113 44.03 -1.64 -25.13
CA ALA A 113 43.69 -0.73 -26.22
C ALA A 113 43.90 0.74 -25.87
N GLU A 114 43.71 1.62 -26.85
CA GLU A 114 43.59 3.06 -26.66
C GLU A 114 42.18 3.43 -26.20
N HIS A 115 41.17 2.82 -26.83
CA HIS A 115 39.76 3.01 -26.49
C HIS A 115 39.04 1.68 -26.23
N TYR A 116 38.01 1.75 -25.37
CA TYR A 116 37.19 0.62 -24.95
C TYR A 116 35.70 0.92 -25.13
N ALA A 117 35.01 0.04 -25.85
CA ALA A 117 33.55 0.00 -25.93
C ALA A 117 33.04 -1.23 -25.18
N LEU A 118 32.00 -1.06 -24.36
CA LEU A 118 31.29 -2.14 -23.68
C LEU A 118 29.83 -2.14 -24.11
N VAL A 119 29.34 -3.26 -24.62
CA VAL A 119 27.92 -3.48 -24.92
C VAL A 119 27.35 -4.45 -23.90
N ILE A 120 26.26 -4.06 -23.23
CA ILE A 120 25.44 -4.96 -22.42
C ILE A 120 24.27 -5.42 -23.30
N TRP A 121 24.17 -6.72 -23.51
CA TRP A 121 23.22 -7.35 -24.42
C TRP A 121 22.25 -8.22 -23.62
N ASN A 122 20.96 -7.85 -23.59
CA ASN A 122 19.85 -8.59 -22.96
C ASN A 122 18.49 -7.87 -23.19
N HIS A 123 17.43 -8.31 -22.51
CA HIS A 123 16.26 -7.50 -22.18
C HIS A 123 16.61 -6.29 -21.28
N GLY A 124 15.75 -5.26 -21.32
CA GLY A 124 15.85 -4.08 -20.45
C GLY A 124 14.48 -3.50 -20.11
N THR A 125 14.36 -2.82 -18.97
CA THR A 125 13.09 -2.20 -18.50
C THR A 125 13.20 -0.69 -18.26
N GLY A 126 14.29 -0.06 -18.69
CA GLY A 126 14.57 1.36 -18.42
C GLY A 126 14.95 1.60 -16.96
N TRP A 127 14.23 2.49 -16.27
CA TRP A 127 14.52 2.80 -14.86
C TRP A 127 13.64 2.05 -13.86
N LEU A 128 12.52 1.47 -14.27
CA LEU A 128 11.52 0.91 -13.36
C LEU A 128 11.96 -0.47 -12.82
N ASP A 129 12.01 -0.54 -11.49
CA ASP A 129 12.60 -1.64 -10.72
C ASP A 129 11.58 -2.68 -10.31
N VAL A 130 11.21 -3.55 -11.24
CA VAL A 130 10.42 -4.75 -10.91
C VAL A 130 11.37 -5.94 -10.81
N ASP A 131 11.50 -6.48 -9.60
CA ASP A 131 12.20 -7.74 -9.38
C ASP A 131 11.43 -8.88 -10.04
N ALA A 132 11.74 -9.15 -11.32
CA ALA A 132 11.10 -10.18 -12.13
C ALA A 132 11.27 -11.59 -11.54
N TYR A 133 12.34 -11.84 -10.78
CA TYR A 133 12.64 -13.12 -10.18
C TYR A 133 12.09 -13.30 -8.76
N ALA A 134 11.49 -12.27 -8.15
CA ALA A 134 10.96 -12.33 -6.78
C ALA A 134 10.09 -13.57 -6.54
N THR A 135 9.11 -13.79 -7.42
CA THR A 135 8.17 -14.93 -7.36
C THR A 135 8.86 -16.27 -7.59
N VAL A 136 9.89 -16.29 -8.43
CA VAL A 136 10.63 -17.50 -8.81
C VAL A 136 11.67 -17.91 -7.76
N ARG A 137 12.30 -16.94 -7.08
CA ARG A 137 13.24 -17.19 -5.98
C ARG A 137 12.52 -17.72 -4.75
N ALA A 138 11.36 -17.15 -4.43
CA ALA A 138 10.51 -17.63 -3.33
C ALA A 138 10.14 -19.12 -3.44
N PHE A 139 10.06 -19.67 -4.67
CA PHE A 139 9.68 -21.06 -4.91
C PHE A 139 10.85 -22.07 -4.82
N ALA A 140 12.08 -21.72 -5.27
CA ALA A 140 13.16 -22.70 -5.37
C ALA A 140 13.89 -23.04 -4.06
N ASP A 141 13.71 -22.26 -3.00
CA ASP A 141 14.28 -22.60 -1.69
C ASP A 141 13.68 -23.88 -1.07
N THR A 142 12.66 -24.47 -1.70
CA THR A 142 12.06 -25.75 -1.29
C THR A 142 12.73 -26.99 -1.91
N HIS A 143 13.57 -26.86 -2.95
CA HIS A 143 14.15 -28.00 -3.69
C HIS A 143 15.66 -27.82 -3.91
N ARG A 144 16.51 -28.34 -3.00
CA ARG A 144 17.98 -28.28 -3.12
C ARG A 144 18.52 -29.14 -4.27
N SER A 145 19.37 -28.57 -5.13
CA SER A 145 20.84 -28.79 -5.17
C SER A 145 21.43 -28.55 -6.56
N HIS A 146 22.39 -27.63 -6.66
CA HIS A 146 23.64 -27.70 -7.41
C HIS A 146 24.41 -26.42 -7.02
N GLN A 147 25.42 -26.55 -6.14
CA GLN A 147 26.21 -25.40 -5.68
C GLN A 147 27.49 -25.29 -6.51
N PRO A 148 27.67 -24.21 -7.30
CA PRO A 148 28.98 -23.84 -7.83
C PRO A 148 29.92 -23.44 -6.69
N ILE A 149 31.18 -23.84 -6.78
CA ILE A 149 32.22 -23.68 -5.75
C ILE A 149 32.60 -22.20 -5.49
N PHE A 150 32.19 -21.26 -6.34
CA PHE A 150 32.35 -19.83 -6.10
C PHE A 150 30.99 -19.18 -5.86
N ARG A 151 30.51 -19.28 -4.61
CA ARG A 151 29.44 -18.44 -4.10
C ARG A 151 30.10 -17.16 -3.56
N THR A 152 30.18 -16.11 -4.36
CA THR A 152 30.58 -14.76 -3.91
C THR A 152 29.50 -13.75 -4.22
N THR A 153 28.28 -14.01 -3.78
CA THR A 153 27.51 -13.16 -2.86
C THR A 153 26.10 -13.72 -2.75
N GLY A 154 25.73 -14.19 -1.56
CA GLY A 154 24.32 -14.26 -1.20
C GLY A 154 23.87 -12.84 -0.88
N ARG A 155 23.60 -12.02 -1.90
CA ARG A 155 22.98 -10.72 -1.66
C ARG A 155 21.53 -11.01 -1.29
N VAL A 156 21.23 -10.93 0.01
CA VAL A 156 19.87 -10.54 0.42
C VAL A 156 19.73 -9.14 -0.15
N LEU A 157 18.98 -9.00 -1.26
CA LEU A 157 18.63 -7.69 -1.79
C LEU A 157 17.92 -6.96 -0.63
N SER A 158 18.61 -5.99 -0.02
CA SER A 158 18.04 -5.07 0.95
C SER A 158 16.88 -4.32 0.27
N ALA A 159 16.01 -3.69 1.05
CA ALA A 159 14.79 -2.99 0.62
C ALA A 159 14.99 -1.80 -0.36
N GLU A 160 16.11 -1.72 -1.05
CA GLU A 160 16.41 -0.80 -2.14
C GLU A 160 16.18 -1.54 -3.47
N ARG A 161 14.98 -1.37 -4.02
CA ARG A 161 14.61 -1.82 -5.37
C ARG A 161 15.40 -0.96 -6.37
N THR A 162 16.07 -1.61 -7.34
CA THR A 162 17.04 -1.01 -8.30
C THR A 162 16.98 -1.68 -9.70
N ARG A 163 17.53 -0.98 -10.72
CA ARG A 163 17.22 -1.06 -12.20
C ARG A 163 17.73 -2.27 -12.98
N PRO A 164 16.87 -3.18 -13.47
CA PRO A 164 17.32 -4.46 -13.98
C PRO A 164 17.72 -4.44 -15.47
N ILE A 165 18.92 -4.96 -15.77
CA ILE A 165 19.42 -5.38 -17.09
C ILE A 165 20.22 -6.68 -16.93
N ALA A 166 20.53 -7.38 -18.02
CA ALA A 166 21.33 -8.62 -17.99
C ALA A 166 20.72 -9.69 -17.08
N PHE A 167 19.48 -10.06 -17.38
CA PHE A 167 18.74 -11.07 -16.63
C PHE A 167 19.34 -12.47 -16.84
N ASP A 168 19.41 -13.26 -15.77
CA ASP A 168 19.96 -14.61 -15.72
C ASP A 168 18.93 -15.58 -15.10
N ASP A 169 18.33 -16.44 -15.91
CA ASP A 169 17.25 -17.33 -15.48
C ASP A 169 17.73 -18.49 -14.60
N SER A 170 18.96 -18.97 -14.77
CA SER A 170 19.47 -20.07 -13.94
C SER A 170 19.90 -19.59 -12.56
N SER A 171 20.54 -18.42 -12.51
CA SER A 171 20.93 -17.75 -11.27
C SER A 171 19.76 -17.01 -10.62
N LYS A 172 18.72 -16.73 -11.41
CA LYS A 172 17.54 -15.93 -11.04
C LYS A 172 17.97 -14.57 -10.53
N ASP A 173 18.79 -13.88 -11.30
CA ASP A 173 19.41 -12.62 -10.90
C ASP A 173 19.48 -11.65 -12.07
N PHE A 174 19.79 -10.39 -11.80
CA PHE A 174 19.97 -9.35 -12.82
C PHE A 174 20.93 -8.28 -12.31
N LEU A 175 21.55 -7.54 -13.23
CA LEU A 175 22.35 -6.37 -12.87
C LEU A 175 21.43 -5.19 -12.61
N ASP A 176 21.42 -4.75 -11.35
CA ASP A 176 20.76 -3.52 -10.94
C ASP A 176 21.69 -2.29 -11.10
N SER A 177 21.17 -1.05 -10.99
CA SER A 177 22.01 0.15 -11.07
C SER A 177 23.11 0.23 -10.02
N ALA A 178 22.86 -0.23 -8.80
CA ALA A 178 23.90 -0.25 -7.77
C ALA A 178 24.99 -1.28 -8.13
N GLY A 179 24.59 -2.42 -8.69
CA GLY A 179 25.44 -3.47 -9.20
C GLY A 179 26.29 -3.03 -10.39
N LEU A 180 25.72 -2.32 -11.34
CA LEU A 180 26.46 -1.70 -12.45
C LEU A 180 27.51 -0.70 -11.92
N ARG A 181 27.11 0.23 -11.04
CA ARG A 181 28.02 1.20 -10.42
C ARG A 181 29.15 0.51 -9.66
N GLN A 182 28.82 -0.55 -8.90
CA GLN A 182 29.81 -1.36 -8.19
C GLN A 182 30.79 -2.02 -9.16
N ALA A 183 30.29 -2.72 -10.17
CA ALA A 183 31.12 -3.42 -11.15
C ALA A 183 32.08 -2.46 -11.87
N PHE A 184 31.59 -1.31 -12.31
CA PHE A 184 32.39 -0.32 -13.02
C PHE A 184 33.41 0.37 -12.11
N SER A 185 33.01 0.76 -10.90
CA SER A 185 33.91 1.37 -9.92
C SER A 185 35.04 0.41 -9.54
N GLU A 186 34.72 -0.86 -9.27
CA GLU A 186 35.72 -1.86 -8.91
C GLU A 186 36.61 -2.25 -10.09
N ALA A 187 36.05 -2.34 -11.30
CA ALA A 187 36.84 -2.61 -12.50
C ALA A 187 37.82 -1.47 -12.78
N GLN A 188 37.37 -0.22 -12.74
CA GLN A 188 38.21 0.96 -12.94
C GLN A 188 39.32 1.05 -11.88
N ALA A 189 39.02 0.74 -10.62
CA ALA A 189 40.01 0.72 -9.55
C ALA A 189 41.13 -0.32 -9.77
N VAL A 190 40.81 -1.43 -10.43
CA VAL A 190 41.76 -2.52 -10.71
C VAL A 190 42.54 -2.29 -12.00
N THR A 191 41.85 -1.86 -13.07
CA THR A 191 42.48 -1.69 -14.39
C THR A 191 43.23 -0.37 -14.53
N GLY A 192 42.82 0.66 -13.79
CA GLY A 192 43.23 2.05 -14.03
C GLY A 192 42.74 2.63 -15.37
N ALA A 193 41.98 1.87 -16.15
CA ALA A 193 41.44 2.27 -17.44
C ALA A 193 39.98 2.72 -17.27
N ARG A 194 39.65 3.90 -17.82
CA ARG A 194 38.28 4.36 -17.98
C ARG A 194 37.73 3.84 -19.30
N LEU A 195 36.51 3.35 -19.30
CA LEU A 195 35.83 2.88 -20.52
C LEU A 195 35.21 4.09 -21.23
N ASP A 196 35.33 4.18 -22.55
CA ASP A 196 34.90 5.38 -23.29
C ASP A 196 33.39 5.35 -23.59
N LEU A 197 32.89 4.20 -24.04
CA LEU A 197 31.53 4.03 -24.57
C LEU A 197 30.82 2.85 -23.90
N ILE A 198 29.58 3.07 -23.44
CA ILE A 198 28.65 2.01 -23.06
C ILE A 198 27.45 1.97 -24.01
N GLY A 199 27.22 0.79 -24.57
CA GLY A 199 26.08 0.46 -25.41
C GLY A 199 25.09 -0.42 -24.68
N MET A 200 23.80 -0.13 -24.83
CA MET A 200 22.72 -0.99 -24.36
C MET A 200 22.01 -1.57 -25.57
N ASP A 201 22.34 -2.80 -25.92
CA ASP A 201 21.57 -3.62 -26.86
C ASP A 201 20.43 -4.27 -26.06
N ALA A 202 19.52 -3.39 -25.59
CA ALA A 202 18.45 -3.67 -24.64
C ALA A 202 17.33 -2.59 -24.71
N CYS A 203 16.11 -3.03 -24.44
CA CYS A 203 14.89 -2.20 -24.53
C CYS A 203 14.86 -1.02 -23.52
N LEU A 204 14.32 0.12 -23.97
CA LEU A 204 13.91 1.26 -23.12
C LEU A 204 15.02 1.92 -22.30
N MET A 205 16.28 1.77 -22.69
CA MET A 205 17.43 2.21 -21.88
C MET A 205 17.83 3.68 -22.06
N ALA A 206 17.37 4.38 -23.09
CA ALA A 206 17.70 5.78 -23.37
C ALA A 206 16.97 6.79 -22.46
N MET A 207 17.07 6.56 -21.15
CA MET A 207 16.48 7.39 -20.10
C MET A 207 17.53 8.32 -19.51
N ILE A 208 17.18 9.59 -19.25
CA ILE A 208 18.09 10.54 -18.58
C ILE A 208 18.51 10.04 -17.19
N GLU A 209 17.61 9.37 -16.47
CA GLU A 209 17.88 8.74 -15.17
C GLU A 209 18.95 7.65 -15.26
N GLY A 210 18.89 6.84 -16.33
CA GLY A 210 19.86 5.80 -16.67
C GLY A 210 21.24 6.37 -16.94
N GLY A 211 21.30 7.32 -17.88
CA GLY A 211 22.54 7.99 -18.27
C GLY A 211 23.24 8.67 -17.09
N ARG A 212 22.48 9.32 -16.20
CA ARG A 212 23.07 10.02 -15.05
C ARG A 212 23.84 9.11 -14.11
N GLU A 213 23.33 7.91 -13.83
CA GLU A 213 24.01 6.95 -12.95
C GLU A 213 25.32 6.40 -13.56
N LEU A 214 25.41 6.40 -14.89
CA LEU A 214 26.55 5.88 -15.65
C LEU A 214 27.61 6.95 -15.97
N ALA A 215 27.25 8.23 -15.91
CA ALA A 215 28.12 9.37 -16.22
C ALA A 215 29.49 9.38 -15.51
N PRO A 216 29.63 8.88 -14.26
CA PRO A 216 30.95 8.80 -13.64
C PRO A 216 31.94 7.85 -14.35
N PHE A 217 31.42 6.86 -15.10
CA PHE A 217 32.22 5.73 -15.61
C PHE A 217 32.48 5.80 -17.12
N PHE A 218 31.58 6.43 -17.88
CA PHE A 218 31.64 6.48 -19.35
C PHE A 218 31.49 7.91 -19.86
N ASP A 219 31.99 8.16 -21.08
CA ASP A 219 31.82 9.45 -21.75
C ASP A 219 30.61 9.44 -22.70
N TYR A 220 30.39 8.30 -23.37
CA TYR A 220 29.33 8.12 -24.36
C TYR A 220 28.38 6.98 -23.99
N PHE A 221 27.09 7.21 -24.22
CA PHE A 221 26.00 6.27 -23.97
C PHE A 221 25.20 6.07 -25.25
N VAL A 222 25.04 4.82 -25.69
CA VAL A 222 24.21 4.48 -26.85
C VAL A 222 23.08 3.55 -26.41
N ALA A 223 21.84 3.99 -26.59
CA ALA A 223 20.65 3.26 -26.13
C ALA A 223 19.38 3.67 -26.90
N SER A 224 18.37 2.77 -26.89
CA SER A 224 17.06 2.99 -27.51
C SER A 224 16.04 3.55 -26.51
N GLN A 225 15.18 4.47 -26.97
CA GLN A 225 14.01 4.94 -26.22
C GLN A 225 12.83 3.94 -26.30
N GLU A 226 12.84 3.08 -27.32
CA GLU A 226 11.83 2.06 -27.61
C GLU A 226 12.37 0.64 -27.34
N ILE A 227 11.50 -0.37 -27.40
CA ILE A 227 11.91 -1.77 -27.49
C ILE A 227 12.77 -2.03 -28.73
N GLU A 228 13.78 -2.87 -28.60
CA GLU A 228 14.66 -3.23 -29.71
C GLU A 228 14.20 -4.54 -30.37
N PRO A 229 14.39 -4.70 -31.69
CA PRO A 229 14.18 -5.99 -32.36
C PRO A 229 15.06 -7.07 -31.74
N LEU A 230 14.56 -8.31 -31.67
CA LEU A 230 15.32 -9.45 -31.12
C LEU A 230 16.67 -9.72 -31.83
N ALA A 231 16.86 -9.18 -33.04
CA ALA A 231 18.11 -9.26 -33.79
C ALA A 231 19.21 -8.29 -33.29
N GLY A 232 18.88 -7.32 -32.43
CA GLY A 232 19.85 -6.45 -31.77
C GLY A 232 20.64 -5.53 -32.71
N TRP A 233 21.90 -5.27 -32.38
CA TRP A 233 22.75 -4.39 -33.18
C TRP A 233 23.35 -5.08 -34.41
N PRO A 234 23.56 -4.36 -35.54
CA PRO A 234 24.15 -4.93 -36.75
C PRO A 234 25.69 -5.07 -36.63
N TYR A 235 26.17 -5.96 -35.77
CA TYR A 235 27.58 -6.07 -35.36
C TYR A 235 28.56 -6.19 -36.53
N ALA A 236 28.20 -6.92 -37.58
CA ALA A 236 29.05 -7.07 -38.76
C ALA A 236 29.34 -5.72 -39.44
N ALA A 237 28.32 -4.87 -39.58
CA ALA A 237 28.46 -3.53 -40.17
C ALA A 237 29.29 -2.60 -39.26
N LEU A 238 29.04 -2.65 -37.95
CA LEU A 238 29.75 -1.85 -36.95
C LEU A 238 31.24 -2.18 -36.92
N LEU A 239 31.60 -3.46 -36.81
CA LEU A 239 32.99 -3.90 -36.77
C LEU A 239 33.69 -3.63 -38.10
N THR A 240 33.00 -3.74 -39.23
CA THR A 240 33.54 -3.37 -40.54
C THR A 240 33.86 -1.89 -40.61
N ALA A 241 32.93 -1.03 -40.16
CA ALA A 241 33.13 0.42 -40.15
C ALA A 241 34.27 0.84 -39.22
N LEU A 242 34.39 0.22 -38.04
CA LEU A 242 35.45 0.50 -37.08
C LEU A 242 36.82 0.03 -37.58
N ASN A 243 36.90 -1.14 -38.24
CA ASN A 243 38.14 -1.61 -38.85
C ASN A 243 38.58 -0.77 -40.05
N ALA A 244 37.63 -0.21 -40.81
CA ALA A 244 37.94 0.69 -41.91
C ALA A 244 38.51 2.04 -41.43
N ARG A 245 38.13 2.48 -40.22
CA ARG A 245 38.62 3.71 -39.58
C ARG A 245 39.03 3.43 -38.12
N PRO A 246 40.16 2.75 -37.89
CA PRO A 246 40.54 2.29 -36.57
C PRO A 246 40.96 3.43 -35.63
N THR A 247 41.27 4.61 -36.18
CA THR A 247 41.55 5.84 -35.43
C THR A 247 40.28 6.62 -35.07
N SER A 248 39.08 6.04 -35.28
CA SER A 248 37.83 6.70 -34.91
C SER A 248 37.82 7.01 -33.42
N SER A 249 37.43 8.22 -33.08
CA SER A 249 37.18 8.64 -31.70
C SER A 249 35.94 7.92 -31.11
N PRO A 250 35.80 7.86 -29.78
CA PRO A 250 34.62 7.28 -29.17
C PRO A 250 33.30 7.93 -29.57
N ARG A 251 33.32 9.24 -29.84
CA ARG A 251 32.18 9.97 -30.41
C ARG A 251 31.78 9.43 -31.78
N GLU A 252 32.74 9.32 -32.69
CA GLU A 252 32.49 8.85 -34.06
C GLU A 252 31.98 7.41 -34.04
N LEU A 253 32.47 6.56 -33.13
CA LEU A 253 31.93 5.22 -32.93
C LEU A 253 30.48 5.27 -32.45
N ALA A 254 30.15 6.09 -31.43
CA ALA A 254 28.79 6.24 -30.93
C ALA A 254 27.80 6.66 -32.05
N GLU A 255 28.18 7.66 -32.85
CA GLU A 255 27.38 8.12 -33.99
C GLU A 255 27.27 7.06 -35.09
N THR A 256 28.34 6.29 -35.34
CA THR A 256 28.35 5.19 -36.32
C THR A 256 27.40 4.08 -35.90
N ILE A 257 27.32 3.76 -34.60
CA ILE A 257 26.39 2.76 -34.07
C ILE A 257 24.95 3.15 -34.41
N VAL A 258 24.54 4.36 -34.05
CA VAL A 258 23.19 4.87 -34.33
C VAL A 258 22.89 4.86 -35.83
N GLN A 259 23.87 5.25 -36.65
CA GLN A 259 23.73 5.30 -38.11
C GLN A 259 23.51 3.93 -38.73
N GLU A 260 24.37 2.97 -38.41
CA GLU A 260 24.26 1.63 -38.99
C GLU A 260 23.03 0.90 -38.46
N TYR A 261 22.66 1.11 -37.19
CA TYR A 261 21.39 0.62 -36.63
C TYR A 261 20.19 1.18 -37.40
N ALA A 262 20.11 2.50 -37.55
CA ALA A 262 19.04 3.15 -38.31
C ALA A 262 19.04 2.75 -39.79
N ARG A 263 20.22 2.53 -40.40
CA ARG A 263 20.34 2.04 -41.77
C ARG A 263 19.84 0.60 -41.91
N HIS A 264 20.18 -0.26 -40.96
CA HIS A 264 19.78 -1.66 -40.93
C HIS A 264 18.27 -1.81 -40.79
N TYR A 265 17.65 -1.04 -39.90
CA TYR A 265 16.21 -1.14 -39.61
C TYR A 265 15.31 -0.12 -40.32
N GLY A 266 15.88 0.94 -40.90
CA GLY A 266 15.13 2.15 -41.26
C GLY A 266 15.46 2.78 -42.60
N GLY A 267 16.07 2.09 -43.57
CA GLY A 267 16.46 2.74 -44.83
C GLY A 267 15.27 3.37 -45.58
N ALA A 268 15.17 4.70 -45.55
CA ALA A 268 14.40 5.50 -46.49
C ALA A 268 14.95 5.33 -47.92
N THR A 269 14.74 4.15 -48.52
CA THR A 269 14.81 3.88 -49.97
C THR A 269 14.08 2.57 -50.26
N ARG A 270 12.80 2.71 -50.67
CA ARG A 270 11.94 1.72 -51.37
C ARG A 270 11.70 0.35 -50.70
N GLY A 271 10.51 0.21 -50.11
CA GLY A 271 9.63 -0.90 -50.45
C GLY A 271 9.43 -2.07 -49.47
N GLN A 272 9.88 -1.98 -48.22
CA GLN A 272 9.51 -2.95 -47.17
C GLN A 272 9.07 -2.20 -45.91
N ALA A 273 8.07 -2.75 -45.20
CA ALA A 273 7.41 -2.13 -44.05
C ALA A 273 8.46 -1.69 -43.00
N ALA A 274 8.45 -0.39 -42.66
CA ALA A 274 9.41 0.21 -41.76
C ALA A 274 9.26 -0.35 -40.34
N ALA A 275 10.36 -0.81 -39.73
CA ALA A 275 10.35 -1.24 -38.34
C ALA A 275 10.24 -0.02 -37.40
N THR A 276 9.41 -0.14 -36.36
CA THR A 276 9.26 0.82 -35.26
C THR A 276 10.49 0.75 -34.34
N VAL A 277 11.55 1.48 -34.64
CA VAL A 277 12.80 1.47 -33.86
C VAL A 277 13.28 2.87 -33.46
N THR A 278 14.10 2.98 -32.42
CA THR A 278 14.83 4.20 -32.04
C THR A 278 16.25 3.85 -31.58
N GLN A 279 17.21 4.76 -31.71
CA GLN A 279 18.57 4.60 -31.18
C GLN A 279 19.22 5.97 -31.01
N SER A 280 19.91 6.21 -29.91
CA SER A 280 20.47 7.54 -29.59
C SER A 280 21.90 7.45 -29.13
N ALA A 281 22.74 8.39 -29.57
CA ALA A 281 24.09 8.59 -29.07
C ALA A 281 24.12 9.83 -28.16
N ILE A 282 24.53 9.64 -26.91
CA ILE A 282 24.44 10.64 -25.84
C ILE A 282 25.82 10.87 -25.21
N ILE A 283 26.21 12.13 -25.00
CA ILE A 283 27.37 12.53 -24.22
C ILE A 283 26.96 12.69 -22.76
N LEU A 284 27.43 11.79 -21.89
CA LEU A 284 27.01 11.77 -20.49
C LEU A 284 27.50 12.99 -19.71
N ALA A 285 28.67 13.54 -20.04
CA ALA A 285 29.18 14.76 -19.40
C ALA A 285 28.34 16.01 -19.69
N ARG A 286 27.48 16.00 -20.72
CA ARG A 286 26.63 17.14 -21.10
C ARG A 286 25.22 17.05 -20.53
N THR A 287 24.85 15.93 -19.90
CA THR A 287 23.52 15.80 -19.28
C THR A 287 23.37 16.68 -18.05
N GLU A 288 24.46 17.17 -17.44
CA GLU A 288 24.40 18.15 -16.33
C GLU A 288 23.75 19.47 -16.75
N THR A 289 23.97 19.91 -18.00
CA THR A 289 23.27 21.07 -18.57
C THR A 289 21.78 20.76 -18.78
N THR A 290 21.45 19.56 -19.26
CA THR A 290 20.06 19.09 -19.33
C THR A 290 19.40 19.07 -17.95
N GLU A 291 20.09 18.59 -16.92
CA GLU A 291 19.61 18.59 -15.53
C GLU A 291 19.34 20.01 -15.05
N THR A 292 20.25 20.94 -15.33
CA THR A 292 20.08 22.36 -14.99
C THR A 292 18.83 22.94 -15.64
N LEU A 293 18.64 22.72 -16.94
CA LEU A 293 17.46 23.19 -17.69
C LEU A 293 16.16 22.50 -17.23
N CYS A 294 16.21 21.22 -16.87
CA CYS A 294 15.09 20.52 -16.25
C CYS A 294 14.76 21.11 -14.88
N ALA A 295 15.76 21.46 -14.06
CA ALA A 295 15.57 22.10 -12.76
C ALA A 295 14.94 23.49 -12.91
N GLU A 296 15.40 24.27 -13.89
CA GLU A 296 14.80 25.56 -14.25
C GLU A 296 13.34 25.42 -14.69
N LEU A 297 13.03 24.42 -15.53
CA LEU A 297 11.66 24.12 -15.95
C LEU A 297 10.76 23.71 -14.78
N VAL A 298 11.22 22.78 -13.93
CA VAL A 298 10.51 22.37 -12.71
C VAL A 298 10.28 23.56 -11.80
N SER A 299 11.30 24.39 -11.60
CA SER A 299 11.21 25.60 -10.77
C SER A 299 10.18 26.57 -11.33
N ALA A 300 10.18 26.80 -12.65
CA ALA A 300 9.20 27.67 -13.30
C ALA A 300 7.76 27.15 -13.17
N ILE A 301 7.55 25.84 -13.35
CA ILE A 301 6.22 25.22 -13.20
C ILE A 301 5.73 25.29 -11.75
N LEU A 302 6.58 24.90 -10.80
CA LEU A 302 6.21 24.83 -9.39
C LEU A 302 6.19 26.19 -8.67
N ALA A 303 6.72 27.25 -9.30
CA ALA A 303 6.62 28.61 -8.78
C ALA A 303 5.18 29.15 -8.76
N THR A 304 4.30 28.66 -9.64
CA THR A 304 2.90 29.10 -9.72
C THR A 304 1.93 27.90 -9.82
N PRO A 305 1.84 27.04 -8.78
CA PRO A 305 1.23 25.70 -8.87
C PRO A 305 -0.32 25.74 -8.85
N THR A 306 -0.92 26.50 -9.78
CA THR A 306 -2.36 26.66 -9.92
C THR A 306 -3.01 25.44 -10.58
N ALA A 307 -4.31 25.24 -10.34
CA ALA A 307 -5.07 24.18 -10.99
C ALA A 307 -5.06 24.32 -12.53
N THR A 308 -5.15 25.55 -13.04
CA THR A 308 -5.08 25.84 -14.48
C THR A 308 -3.74 25.45 -15.07
N LEU A 309 -2.63 25.86 -14.43
CA LEU A 309 -1.29 25.47 -14.88
C LEU A 309 -1.12 23.95 -14.82
N ARG A 310 -1.62 23.29 -13.77
CA ARG A 310 -1.59 21.82 -13.66
C ARG A 310 -2.28 21.17 -14.84
N SER A 311 -3.51 21.58 -15.18
CA SER A 311 -4.24 21.02 -16.31
C SER A 311 -3.52 21.23 -17.64
N LEU A 312 -2.90 22.40 -17.86
CA LEU A 312 -2.10 22.67 -19.07
C LEU A 312 -0.86 21.77 -19.17
N VAL A 313 -0.15 21.56 -18.06
CA VAL A 313 1.01 20.66 -18.00
C VAL A 313 0.57 19.20 -18.18
N GLU A 314 -0.56 18.78 -17.57
CA GLU A 314 -1.13 17.43 -17.73
C GLU A 314 -1.54 17.13 -19.17
N GLU A 315 -2.20 18.07 -19.84
CA GLU A 315 -2.61 17.94 -21.24
C GLU A 315 -1.36 17.86 -22.14
N THR A 316 -0.40 18.75 -21.93
CA THR A 316 0.87 18.75 -22.68
C THR A 316 1.65 17.45 -22.48
N ARG A 317 1.72 16.97 -21.24
CA ARG A 317 2.28 15.65 -20.91
C ARG A 317 1.57 14.58 -21.73
N ASN A 318 0.24 14.52 -21.69
CA ASN A 318 -0.54 13.45 -22.34
C ASN A 318 -0.34 13.39 -23.86
N GLU A 319 -0.08 14.52 -24.52
CA GLU A 319 0.20 14.59 -25.96
C GLU A 319 1.67 14.32 -26.35
N THR A 320 2.57 14.31 -25.36
CA THR A 320 3.99 14.05 -25.59
C THR A 320 4.20 12.64 -26.13
N LEU A 321 5.15 12.48 -27.04
CA LEU A 321 5.56 11.19 -27.59
C LEU A 321 5.87 10.18 -26.48
N VAL A 322 5.26 9.00 -26.57
CA VAL A 322 5.45 7.85 -25.68
C VAL A 322 6.05 6.68 -26.45
N PHE A 323 6.59 5.72 -25.72
CA PHE A 323 7.15 4.47 -26.24
C PHE A 323 6.33 3.27 -25.75
N ALA A 324 6.82 2.04 -25.85
CA ALA A 324 6.10 0.85 -25.37
C ALA A 324 5.65 0.98 -23.90
N ASP A 325 6.43 1.63 -23.03
CA ASP A 325 5.97 2.06 -21.71
C ASP A 325 5.43 3.50 -21.78
N GLN A 326 4.12 3.66 -21.54
CA GLN A 326 3.43 4.95 -21.58
C GLN A 326 3.86 5.93 -20.49
N ASN A 327 4.62 5.47 -19.50
CA ASN A 327 5.22 6.33 -18.49
C ASN A 327 6.54 6.95 -18.93
N TYR A 328 7.14 6.46 -20.01
CA TYR A 328 8.39 6.99 -20.58
C TYR A 328 8.03 7.93 -21.72
N ARG A 329 8.39 9.20 -21.55
CA ARG A 329 8.04 10.27 -22.47
C ARG A 329 9.29 10.91 -23.03
N ASP A 330 9.24 11.32 -24.28
CA ASP A 330 10.34 12.04 -24.92
C ASP A 330 10.50 13.43 -24.28
N LEU A 331 11.68 13.69 -23.70
CA LEU A 331 11.94 14.91 -22.91
C LEU A 331 11.93 16.17 -23.79
N GLY A 332 12.50 16.09 -25.00
CA GLY A 332 12.54 17.21 -25.92
C GLY A 332 11.18 17.50 -26.57
N ASP A 333 10.37 16.50 -26.88
CA ASP A 333 8.99 16.69 -27.36
C ASP A 333 8.10 17.33 -26.29
N PHE A 334 8.27 16.94 -25.02
CA PHE A 334 7.57 17.57 -23.90
C PHE A 334 7.92 19.06 -23.80
N ALA A 335 9.22 19.38 -23.80
CA ALA A 335 9.71 20.75 -23.77
C ALA A 335 9.24 21.56 -24.99
N ALA A 336 9.24 20.95 -26.18
CA ALA A 336 8.76 21.59 -27.40
C ALA A 336 7.28 21.99 -27.31
N ARG A 337 6.44 21.12 -26.76
CA ARG A 337 5.01 21.37 -26.60
C ARG A 337 4.71 22.41 -25.53
N LEU A 338 5.45 22.39 -24.42
CA LEU A 338 5.37 23.43 -23.39
C LEU A 338 5.78 24.82 -23.93
N ALA A 339 6.66 24.87 -24.94
CA ALA A 339 7.08 26.13 -25.56
C ALA A 339 6.17 26.61 -26.70
N ALA A 340 5.27 25.77 -27.24
CA ALA A 340 4.61 26.01 -28.53
C ALA A 340 3.16 26.50 -28.46
N ARG A 341 2.46 26.37 -27.33
CA ARG A 341 1.03 26.74 -27.24
C ARG A 341 0.81 28.22 -26.89
N ALA A 342 -0.26 28.80 -27.43
CA ALA A 342 -0.59 30.21 -27.18
C ALA A 342 -0.99 30.46 -25.71
N GLU A 343 -1.58 29.44 -25.08
CA GLU A 343 -2.01 29.40 -23.69
C GLU A 343 -0.84 29.58 -22.69
N TRP A 344 0.41 29.38 -23.14
CA TRP A 344 1.61 29.62 -22.33
C TRP A 344 2.01 31.11 -22.25
N SER A 345 1.32 32.00 -22.97
CA SER A 345 1.56 33.46 -22.87
C SER A 345 1.33 33.99 -21.45
N ASP A 346 0.46 33.32 -20.68
CA ASP A 346 0.15 33.65 -19.29
C ASP A 346 1.22 33.13 -18.32
N TYR A 347 2.14 32.27 -18.78
CA TYR A 347 3.21 31.64 -18.00
C TYR A 347 4.59 31.77 -18.70
N PRO A 348 5.08 33.00 -18.95
CA PRO A 348 6.26 33.24 -19.78
C PRO A 348 7.53 32.56 -19.27
N ALA A 349 7.71 32.44 -17.95
CA ALA A 349 8.85 31.74 -17.35
C ALA A 349 8.86 30.24 -17.67
N VAL A 350 7.68 29.60 -17.73
CA VAL A 350 7.56 28.17 -18.10
C VAL A 350 7.88 28.01 -19.59
N ALA A 351 7.34 28.90 -20.43
CA ALA A 351 7.60 28.88 -21.87
C ALA A 351 9.09 29.10 -22.20
N GLU A 352 9.76 30.04 -21.52
CA GLU A 352 11.18 30.34 -21.69
C GLU A 352 12.07 29.17 -21.25
N ALA A 353 11.83 28.62 -20.06
CA ALA A 353 12.56 27.45 -19.57
C ALA A 353 12.36 26.22 -20.49
N ALA A 354 11.11 25.99 -20.94
CA ALA A 354 10.80 24.92 -21.88
C ALA A 354 11.48 25.14 -23.25
N ALA A 355 11.53 26.38 -23.75
CA ALA A 355 12.23 26.71 -24.99
C ALA A 355 13.74 26.47 -24.86
N GLY A 356 14.35 26.85 -23.74
CA GLY A 356 15.76 26.57 -23.46
C GLY A 356 16.08 25.08 -23.46
N LEU A 357 15.25 24.26 -22.78
CA LEU A 357 15.40 22.81 -22.77
C LEU A 357 15.19 22.19 -24.15
N ARG A 358 14.16 22.63 -24.89
CA ARG A 358 13.90 22.20 -26.28
C ARG A 358 15.10 22.49 -27.17
N ASP A 359 15.60 23.72 -27.15
CA ASP A 359 16.67 24.17 -28.04
C ASP A 359 17.98 23.45 -27.73
N HIS A 360 18.27 23.25 -26.44
CA HIS A 360 19.42 22.44 -25.99
C HIS A 360 19.32 20.97 -26.45
N LEU A 361 18.13 20.36 -26.38
CA LEU A 361 17.90 19.01 -26.86
C LEU A 361 17.72 18.92 -28.38
N ALA A 362 17.76 20.03 -29.13
CA ALA A 362 17.62 20.05 -30.59
C ALA A 362 18.90 20.47 -31.33
N ALA A 363 19.83 21.18 -30.69
CA ALA A 363 20.97 21.81 -31.37
C ALA A 363 22.02 20.82 -31.94
N ARG A 364 22.13 19.59 -31.40
CA ARG A 364 22.97 18.49 -31.93
C ARG A 364 24.45 18.88 -32.13
N ASP A 365 24.96 19.78 -31.29
CA ASP A 365 26.36 20.23 -31.29
C ASP A 365 27.15 19.69 -30.08
N ASP A 366 28.43 20.05 -29.98
CA ASP A 366 29.37 19.59 -28.95
C ASP A 366 29.03 20.05 -27.52
N ALA A 367 28.15 21.06 -27.39
CA ALA A 367 27.64 21.54 -26.12
C ALA A 367 26.35 20.81 -25.70
N THR A 368 25.74 20.03 -26.59
CA THR A 368 24.50 19.29 -26.33
C THR A 368 24.72 17.82 -25.95
N PRO A 369 23.80 17.21 -25.20
CA PRO A 369 23.91 15.82 -24.78
C PRO A 369 23.64 14.86 -25.93
N VAL A 370 22.72 15.15 -26.84
CA VAL A 370 22.31 14.18 -27.88
C VAL A 370 23.06 14.51 -29.17
N LEU A 371 23.97 13.62 -29.56
CA LEU A 371 24.76 13.69 -30.78
C LEU A 371 23.93 13.33 -32.01
N ARG A 372 23.19 12.23 -31.91
CA ARG A 372 22.42 11.67 -33.01
C ARG A 372 21.26 10.84 -32.49
N VAL A 373 20.16 10.88 -33.24
CA VAL A 373 18.99 10.03 -33.06
C VAL A 373 18.72 9.34 -34.38
N GLY A 374 18.57 8.02 -34.33
CA GLY A 374 18.07 7.18 -35.41
C GLY A 374 16.68 6.71 -35.04
N PHE A 375 15.73 6.75 -35.98
CA PHE A 375 14.37 6.30 -35.72
C PHE A 375 13.69 5.74 -36.98
N GLY A 376 12.71 4.87 -36.77
CA GLY A 376 11.76 4.43 -37.79
C GLY A 376 10.68 5.48 -38.10
N GLN A 377 9.84 5.24 -39.12
CA GLN A 377 8.88 6.24 -39.62
C GLN A 377 7.93 6.81 -38.55
N ASP A 378 7.52 6.00 -37.57
CA ASP A 378 6.53 6.39 -36.57
C ASP A 378 7.09 7.28 -35.43
N TYR A 379 8.42 7.40 -35.31
CA TYR A 379 9.09 8.15 -34.24
C TYR A 379 9.82 9.40 -34.74
N GLY A 380 9.32 10.03 -35.80
CA GLY A 380 9.91 11.25 -36.37
C GLY A 380 10.05 12.45 -35.43
N ARG A 381 9.38 12.41 -34.26
CA ARG A 381 9.46 13.43 -33.20
C ARG A 381 10.42 13.07 -32.07
N ALA A 382 11.06 11.90 -32.10
CA ALA A 382 11.98 11.48 -31.05
C ALA A 382 13.20 12.40 -31.00
N THR A 383 13.51 12.91 -29.80
CA THR A 383 14.64 13.81 -29.58
C THR A 383 15.85 13.11 -28.99
N GLY A 384 15.73 11.82 -28.67
CA GLY A 384 16.83 10.95 -28.33
C GLY A 384 16.97 10.62 -26.85
N MET A 385 16.15 11.24 -26.00
CA MET A 385 16.22 11.07 -24.55
C MET A 385 14.82 11.04 -23.93
N SER A 386 14.54 9.95 -23.22
CA SER A 386 13.30 9.76 -22.47
C SER A 386 13.45 10.18 -21.02
N VAL A 387 12.32 10.53 -20.40
CA VAL A 387 12.21 10.84 -18.96
C VAL A 387 10.97 10.14 -18.39
N TYR A 388 11.02 9.79 -17.11
CA TYR A 388 9.84 9.29 -16.42
C TYR A 388 8.83 10.43 -16.16
N LEU A 389 7.66 10.30 -16.76
CA LEU A 389 6.57 11.28 -16.59
C LEU A 389 5.21 10.58 -16.72
N PRO A 390 4.78 9.85 -15.67
CA PRO A 390 3.59 9.01 -15.72
C PRO A 390 2.31 9.85 -15.81
N ALA A 391 1.31 9.32 -16.53
CA ALA A 391 -0.03 9.90 -16.56
C ALA A 391 -0.80 9.60 -15.28
N THR A 392 -0.73 8.35 -14.84
CA THR A 392 -1.37 7.84 -13.64
C THR A 392 -0.49 6.78 -13.00
N LEU A 393 -0.45 6.75 -11.68
CA LEU A 393 0.13 5.64 -10.91
C LEU A 393 -0.95 5.00 -10.04
N PRO A 394 -1.02 3.66 -9.96
CA PRO A 394 -1.92 2.97 -9.03
C PRO A 394 -1.68 3.46 -7.60
N ALA A 395 -2.73 3.90 -6.90
CA ALA A 395 -2.62 4.50 -5.57
C ALA A 395 -1.80 3.67 -4.54
N PRO A 396 -1.90 2.32 -4.49
CA PRO A 396 -1.14 1.53 -3.51
C PRO A 396 0.37 1.53 -3.76
N LYS A 397 0.79 1.66 -5.03
CA LYS A 397 2.20 1.65 -5.42
C LYS A 397 2.76 3.04 -5.66
N ARG A 398 1.91 4.06 -5.83
CA ARG A 398 2.33 5.43 -6.16
C ARG A 398 3.38 5.97 -5.19
N ARG A 399 3.14 5.87 -3.88
CA ARG A 399 4.09 6.37 -2.88
C ARG A 399 5.39 5.57 -2.87
N GLU A 400 5.31 4.26 -3.07
CA GLU A 400 6.48 3.39 -3.16
C GLU A 400 7.31 3.68 -4.43
N THR A 401 6.66 3.79 -5.58
CA THR A 401 7.29 4.15 -6.85
C THR A 401 7.94 5.53 -6.79
N LEU A 402 7.28 6.53 -6.20
CA LEU A 402 7.86 7.86 -6.02
C LEU A 402 9.01 7.89 -5.01
N ASP A 403 8.96 7.08 -3.95
CA ASP A 403 10.06 6.96 -2.98
C ASP A 403 11.30 6.30 -3.60
N ILE A 404 11.12 5.29 -4.46
CA ILE A 404 12.21 4.68 -5.23
C ILE A 404 12.76 5.67 -6.26
N TYR A 405 11.87 6.32 -7.02
CA TYR A 405 12.25 7.30 -8.03
C TYR A 405 13.04 8.46 -7.40
N GLY A 406 12.57 9.01 -6.28
CA GLY A 406 13.24 10.10 -5.56
C GLY A 406 14.62 9.75 -4.97
N ARG A 407 15.05 8.48 -4.98
CA ARG A 407 16.41 8.08 -4.59
C ARG A 407 17.43 8.21 -5.72
N LEU A 408 16.98 8.39 -6.97
CA LEU A 408 17.85 8.51 -8.13
C LEU A 408 18.51 9.90 -8.17
N ALA A 409 19.72 9.98 -8.74
CA ALA A 409 20.46 11.25 -8.78
C ALA A 409 19.74 12.35 -9.59
N PHE A 410 19.08 11.98 -10.69
CA PHE A 410 18.35 12.91 -11.57
C PHE A 410 17.21 13.67 -10.84
N PRO A 411 16.21 12.99 -10.25
CA PRO A 411 15.13 13.71 -9.54
C PRO A 411 15.65 14.49 -8.33
N GLN A 412 16.66 14.00 -7.60
CA GLN A 412 17.24 14.73 -6.46
C GLN A 412 17.88 16.06 -6.84
N THR A 413 18.50 16.13 -8.01
CA THR A 413 19.19 17.34 -8.49
C THR A 413 18.27 18.32 -9.19
N THR A 414 17.16 17.83 -9.76
CA THR A 414 16.25 18.64 -10.59
C THR A 414 14.92 18.97 -9.93
N GLY A 415 14.54 18.26 -8.86
CA GLY A 415 13.20 18.33 -8.27
C GLY A 415 12.10 17.69 -9.13
N TRP A 416 12.48 16.88 -10.13
CA TRP A 416 11.54 16.27 -11.07
C TRP A 416 10.53 15.34 -10.39
N ASP A 417 10.92 14.67 -9.31
CA ASP A 417 10.02 13.91 -8.43
C ASP A 417 8.92 14.80 -7.83
N GLY A 418 9.25 16.04 -7.48
CA GLY A 418 8.31 17.08 -7.05
C GLY A 418 7.30 17.43 -8.15
N LEU A 419 7.75 17.60 -9.40
CA LEU A 419 6.86 17.82 -10.55
C LEU A 419 5.95 16.62 -10.78
N VAL A 420 6.49 15.40 -10.80
CA VAL A 420 5.72 14.18 -10.99
C VAL A 420 4.70 14.00 -9.87
N GLY A 421 5.09 14.14 -8.61
CA GLY A 421 4.15 14.03 -7.49
C GLY A 421 3.13 15.17 -7.44
N TRP A 422 3.48 16.36 -7.94
CA TRP A 422 2.51 17.44 -8.13
C TRP A 422 1.49 17.05 -9.20
N LEU A 423 1.90 16.58 -10.37
CA LEU A 423 0.99 16.11 -11.41
C LEU A 423 0.13 14.90 -10.98
N LEU A 424 0.62 14.08 -10.05
CA LEU A 424 -0.14 12.96 -9.48
C LEU A 424 -1.02 13.33 -8.27
N GLY A 425 -1.00 14.60 -7.85
CA GLY A 425 -1.83 15.12 -6.76
C GLY A 425 -1.29 14.91 -5.34
N GLU A 426 -0.10 14.33 -5.18
CA GLU A 426 0.50 13.96 -3.88
C GLU A 426 1.00 15.17 -3.06
N PHE A 427 1.47 16.23 -3.73
CA PHE A 427 2.13 17.37 -3.05
C PHE A 427 1.25 18.62 -2.85
N THR A 428 -0.01 18.60 -3.30
CA THR A 428 -0.88 19.79 -3.40
C THR A 428 -1.18 20.48 -2.07
N ARG A 429 -1.13 19.79 -0.92
CA ARG A 429 -1.31 20.41 0.41
C ARG A 429 -0.01 20.89 1.08
N ARG A 430 1.15 20.40 0.64
CA ARG A 430 2.44 20.65 1.32
C ARG A 430 3.14 21.89 0.74
N LEU A 431 3.16 22.04 -0.58
CA LEU A 431 3.85 23.14 -1.27
C LEU A 431 3.18 24.51 -1.07
N GLU A 432 1.85 24.57 -1.00
CA GLU A 432 1.11 25.81 -0.64
C GLU A 432 1.38 26.26 0.81
N MET A 433 1.71 25.32 1.70
CA MET A 433 2.06 25.62 3.09
C MET A 433 3.52 26.08 3.22
N THR A 434 4.47 25.44 2.54
CA THR A 434 5.92 25.72 2.69
C THR A 434 6.30 27.17 2.37
N TYR A 435 5.69 27.81 1.36
CA TYR A 435 6.01 29.21 1.01
C TYR A 435 5.55 30.25 2.07
N ARG A 436 4.44 29.98 2.79
CA ARG A 436 3.92 30.91 3.83
C ARG A 436 4.66 30.80 5.17
N HIS A 437 5.52 29.80 5.35
CA HIS A 437 6.05 29.42 6.67
C HIS A 437 7.43 30.02 6.99
N GLU A 438 8.29 30.27 6.00
CA GLU A 438 9.65 30.81 6.25
C GLU A 438 9.66 32.32 6.57
N THR A 439 8.65 33.08 6.15
CA THR A 439 8.52 34.53 6.42
C THR A 439 7.68 34.88 7.65
N ALA A 440 6.93 33.93 8.21
CA ALA A 440 5.99 34.18 9.30
C ALA A 440 6.67 34.47 10.65
N GLU A 441 7.76 33.77 10.97
CA GLU A 441 8.44 33.94 12.26
C GLU A 441 9.14 35.31 12.39
N ALA A 442 9.95 35.68 11.38
CA ALA A 442 10.65 36.96 11.36
C ALA A 442 9.68 38.15 11.35
N THR A 443 8.58 38.04 10.61
CA THR A 443 7.53 39.06 10.56
C THR A 443 6.81 39.16 11.91
N LEU A 444 6.45 38.04 12.53
CA LEU A 444 5.81 38.02 13.84
C LEU A 444 6.70 38.63 14.93
N ARG A 445 7.99 38.32 14.93
CA ARG A 445 8.95 38.92 15.86
C ARG A 445 8.98 40.43 15.77
N GLN A 446 9.10 40.98 14.55
CA GLN A 446 9.10 42.43 14.31
C GLN A 446 7.80 43.10 14.74
N VAL A 447 6.65 42.45 14.51
CA VAL A 447 5.34 42.94 14.94
C VAL A 447 5.24 42.96 16.47
N LEU A 448 5.68 41.89 17.16
CA LEU A 448 5.64 41.82 18.63
C LEU A 448 6.60 42.82 19.29
N ASP A 449 7.79 43.03 18.72
CA ASP A 449 8.75 44.04 19.21
C ASP A 449 8.15 45.46 19.09
N ALA A 450 7.51 45.77 17.97
CA ALA A 450 6.83 47.06 17.78
C ALA A 450 5.65 47.26 18.74
N VAL A 451 4.90 46.20 19.03
CA VAL A 451 3.82 46.22 20.04
C VAL A 451 4.37 46.46 21.44
N LEU A 452 5.47 45.80 21.82
CA LEU A 452 6.10 45.95 23.14
C LEU A 452 6.62 47.37 23.38
N GLN A 453 7.27 47.97 22.37
CA GLN A 453 7.82 49.32 22.47
C GLN A 453 6.75 50.38 22.69
N GLU A 454 5.57 50.22 22.07
CA GLU A 454 4.45 51.15 22.17
C GLU A 454 3.39 50.73 23.19
N TRP A 455 3.62 49.64 23.92
CA TRP A 455 2.61 49.02 24.79
C TRP A 455 2.00 50.01 25.78
N ALA A 456 2.84 50.84 26.43
CA ALA A 456 2.41 51.84 27.39
C ALA A 456 1.58 52.99 26.78
N ASN A 457 1.71 53.23 25.47
CA ASN A 457 1.02 54.29 24.73
C ASN A 457 -0.29 53.79 24.06
N MET A 458 -0.52 52.48 24.03
CA MET A 458 -1.75 51.89 23.50
C MET A 458 -2.93 52.11 24.46
N THR A 459 -4.14 52.23 23.91
CA THR A 459 -5.33 52.34 24.76
C THR A 459 -5.58 51.02 25.51
N PRO A 460 -6.21 51.05 26.70
CA PRO A 460 -6.55 49.82 27.43
C PRO A 460 -7.41 48.83 26.62
N ARG A 461 -8.24 49.35 25.71
CA ARG A 461 -9.06 48.54 24.80
C ARG A 461 -8.19 47.80 23.78
N ASP A 462 -7.21 48.48 23.19
CA ASP A 462 -6.32 47.91 22.17
C ASP A 462 -5.33 46.92 22.79
N GLN A 463 -4.78 47.24 23.97
CA GLN A 463 -3.98 46.32 24.77
C GLN A 463 -4.74 45.02 25.04
N LYS A 464 -6.03 45.10 25.40
CA LYS A 464 -6.87 43.93 25.64
C LYS A 464 -7.04 43.08 24.37
N ILE A 465 -7.32 43.71 23.22
CA ILE A 465 -7.49 43.00 21.94
C ILE A 465 -6.21 42.23 21.56
N VAL A 466 -5.05 42.88 21.64
CA VAL A 466 -3.77 42.24 21.30
C VAL A 466 -3.42 41.13 22.31
N ARG A 467 -3.68 41.36 23.60
CA ARG A 467 -3.48 40.35 24.66
C ARG A 467 -4.35 39.12 24.43
N ASP A 468 -5.63 39.29 24.12
CA ASP A 468 -6.57 38.17 23.91
C ASP A 468 -6.16 37.32 22.69
N LEU A 469 -5.65 37.94 21.62
CA LEU A 469 -5.12 37.22 20.45
C LEU A 469 -3.85 36.42 20.79
N ILE A 470 -2.93 37.02 21.55
CA ILE A 470 -1.72 36.33 22.01
C ILE A 470 -2.04 35.17 22.95
N LEU A 471 -3.03 35.32 23.84
CA LEU A 471 -3.49 34.24 24.73
C LEU A 471 -4.18 33.09 23.97
N ALA A 472 -4.86 33.37 22.87
CA ALA A 472 -5.55 32.36 22.05
C ALA A 472 -4.60 31.50 21.19
N HIS A 473 -3.49 32.08 20.72
CA HIS A 473 -2.54 31.42 19.82
C HIS A 473 -1.22 31.02 20.51
N GLY A 474 -0.80 31.72 21.55
CA GLY A 474 0.49 31.50 22.25
C GLY A 474 0.72 30.09 22.78
N PRO A 475 -0.24 29.44 23.47
CA PRO A 475 -0.08 28.06 23.92
C PRO A 475 0.08 27.06 22.77
N LYS A 476 -0.57 27.32 21.63
CA LYS A 476 -0.50 26.46 20.43
C LYS A 476 0.83 26.62 19.72
N ILE A 477 1.34 27.85 19.62
CA ILE A 477 2.69 28.13 19.14
C ILE A 477 3.67 27.41 20.07
N ALA A 478 3.64 27.65 21.38
CA ALA A 478 4.59 27.07 22.34
C ALA A 478 4.62 25.52 22.38
N ALA A 479 3.49 24.85 22.10
CA ALA A 479 3.39 23.40 22.09
C ALA A 479 3.67 22.74 20.72
N ALA A 480 3.85 23.53 19.65
CA ALA A 480 3.98 23.04 18.29
C ALA A 480 5.41 22.59 17.95
N ASP A 481 5.52 21.62 17.03
CA ASP A 481 6.78 21.19 16.43
C ASP A 481 7.43 22.33 15.62
N ARG A 482 8.70 22.65 15.92
CA ARG A 482 9.47 23.78 15.36
C ARG A 482 9.72 23.69 13.84
N ILE A 483 9.53 22.52 13.24
CA ILE A 483 9.77 22.26 11.81
C ILE A 483 8.45 22.29 11.03
N ALA A 484 7.34 21.82 11.60
CA ALA A 484 6.11 21.59 10.85
C ALA A 484 4.87 22.39 11.32
N ALA A 485 4.65 22.52 12.63
CA ALA A 485 3.37 23.04 13.15
C ALA A 485 3.46 24.49 13.66
N ALA A 486 4.64 24.88 14.12
CA ALA A 486 4.93 26.20 14.69
C ALA A 486 4.78 27.36 13.68
N PRO A 487 5.40 27.29 12.48
CA PRO A 487 5.24 28.34 11.46
C PRO A 487 3.79 28.55 10.99
N ALA A 488 2.98 27.49 10.99
CA ALA A 488 1.58 27.56 10.60
C ALA A 488 0.72 28.31 11.62
N GLU A 489 0.95 28.09 12.90
CA GLU A 489 0.23 28.82 13.95
C GLU A 489 0.73 30.27 14.08
N MET A 490 2.01 30.53 13.82
CA MET A 490 2.56 31.89 13.72
C MET A 490 1.92 32.70 12.58
N ALA A 491 1.74 32.10 11.41
CA ALA A 491 1.05 32.73 10.29
C ALA A 491 -0.42 33.07 10.63
N ARG A 492 -1.13 32.17 11.32
CA ARG A 492 -2.51 32.43 11.78
C ARG A 492 -2.59 33.59 12.77
N LEU A 493 -1.61 33.73 13.66
CA LEU A 493 -1.54 34.85 14.57
C LEU A 493 -1.28 36.17 13.82
N LEU A 494 -0.39 36.16 12.83
CA LEU A 494 -0.17 37.32 11.95
C LEU A 494 -1.44 37.74 11.20
N ASP A 495 -2.19 36.79 10.65
CA ASP A 495 -3.47 37.07 9.98
C ASP A 495 -4.50 37.65 10.96
N ALA A 496 -4.57 37.12 12.17
CA ALA A 496 -5.47 37.61 13.21
C ALA A 496 -5.11 39.04 13.67
N LEU A 497 -3.80 39.34 13.78
CA LEU A 497 -3.29 40.67 14.08
C LEU A 497 -3.55 41.65 12.93
N ALA A 498 -3.36 41.23 11.68
CA ALA A 498 -3.68 42.03 10.49
C ALA A 498 -5.18 42.34 10.40
N GLY A 499 -6.06 41.37 10.69
CA GLY A 499 -7.51 41.57 10.78
C GLY A 499 -7.94 42.55 11.88
N ARG A 500 -7.03 42.86 12.82
CA ARG A 500 -7.21 43.85 13.89
C ARG A 500 -6.18 44.99 13.81
N ALA A 501 -5.67 45.31 12.61
CA ALA A 501 -4.62 46.29 12.40
C ALA A 501 -4.88 47.65 13.08
N ALA A 502 -6.15 48.10 13.16
CA ALA A 502 -6.52 49.34 13.85
C ALA A 502 -6.15 49.38 15.35
N ALA A 503 -6.03 48.21 16.00
CA ALA A 503 -5.61 48.07 17.40
C ALA A 503 -4.08 47.95 17.56
N LEU A 504 -3.30 48.01 16.46
CA LEU A 504 -1.85 47.91 16.48
C LEU A 504 -1.18 49.28 16.34
N PRO A 505 -0.01 49.50 16.98
CA PRO A 505 0.78 50.70 16.79
C PRO A 505 1.25 50.83 15.33
N ALA A 506 1.48 52.05 14.87
CA ALA A 506 1.80 52.33 13.46
C ALA A 506 3.00 51.53 12.92
N PRO A 507 4.10 51.32 13.66
CA PRO A 507 5.22 50.50 13.19
C PRO A 507 4.82 49.03 12.95
N ALA A 508 3.98 48.44 13.81
CA ALA A 508 3.50 47.08 13.65
C ALA A 508 2.59 46.92 12.41
N ARG A 509 1.75 47.94 12.13
CA ARG A 509 0.92 47.98 10.91
C ARG A 509 1.77 48.06 9.65
N GLN A 510 2.78 48.92 9.63
CA GLN A 510 3.68 49.08 8.49
C GLN A 510 4.46 47.79 8.19
N THR A 511 4.90 47.05 9.22
CA THR A 511 5.53 45.74 9.07
C THR A 511 4.58 44.71 8.42
N LEU A 512 3.32 44.67 8.86
CA LEU A 512 2.30 43.79 8.29
C LEU A 512 1.97 44.17 6.83
N GLU A 513 1.87 45.46 6.52
CA GLU A 513 1.62 45.96 5.16
C GLU A 513 2.81 45.67 4.22
N ALA A 514 4.05 45.84 4.69
CA ALA A 514 5.24 45.52 3.92
C ALA A 514 5.40 44.01 3.67
N ALA A 515 5.04 43.17 4.64
CA ALA A 515 4.98 41.72 4.47
C ALA A 515 3.94 41.31 3.41
N ALA A 516 2.75 41.91 3.44
CA ALA A 516 1.70 41.68 2.45
C ALA A 516 2.07 42.16 1.03
N GLN A 517 2.98 43.13 0.90
CA GLN A 517 3.50 43.60 -0.40
C GLN A 517 4.63 42.71 -0.95
N ARG A 518 5.47 42.10 -0.10
CA ARG A 518 6.53 41.15 -0.52
C ARG A 518 5.98 39.83 -1.07
N ASP A 519 4.81 39.39 -0.58
CA ASP A 519 4.10 38.20 -1.09
C ASP A 519 3.65 38.30 -2.56
N ARG A 520 3.76 39.49 -3.18
CA ARG A 520 3.38 39.74 -4.59
C ARG A 520 4.58 39.81 -5.56
N GLY A 521 5.82 39.64 -5.10
CA GLY A 521 6.98 39.70 -5.99
C GLY A 521 8.29 39.22 -5.36
N ALA A 522 8.77 38.07 -5.85
CA ALA A 522 10.16 37.57 -5.80
C ALA A 522 10.59 36.77 -4.54
N PRO A 523 11.78 36.11 -4.54
CA PRO A 523 11.96 34.70 -4.93
C PRO A 523 12.82 33.88 -3.92
N ALA A 524 13.13 32.62 -4.29
CA ALA A 524 14.07 31.64 -3.72
C ALA A 524 13.50 30.64 -2.69
N LEU A 525 13.31 29.39 -3.15
CA LEU A 525 13.14 28.22 -2.30
C LEU A 525 14.53 27.69 -1.90
N ARG A 526 14.93 27.92 -0.65
CA ARG A 526 15.77 26.95 0.06
C ARG A 526 14.82 26.00 0.80
N GLY A 527 15.23 24.76 1.01
CA GLY A 527 14.45 23.82 1.83
C GLY A 527 14.20 24.38 3.23
N PRO A 528 13.18 23.87 3.97
CA PRO A 528 12.74 24.42 5.24
C PRO A 528 13.93 24.57 6.19
N ALA A 529 14.36 25.81 6.42
CA ALA A 529 15.32 26.07 7.48
C ALA A 529 14.59 25.89 8.82
N ALA A 530 15.09 24.98 9.66
CA ALA A 530 14.56 24.84 11.02
C ALA A 530 14.70 26.18 11.76
N VAL A 531 13.61 26.67 12.37
CA VAL A 531 13.67 27.81 13.29
C VAL A 531 14.64 27.45 14.41
N SER A 532 15.68 28.25 14.60
CA SER A 532 16.64 27.97 15.66
C SER A 532 15.96 28.06 17.03
N GLU A 533 16.45 27.28 17.99
CA GLU A 533 15.90 27.29 19.35
C GLU A 533 15.94 28.68 19.98
N GLU A 534 16.97 29.47 19.69
CA GLU A 534 17.13 30.84 20.16
C GLU A 534 16.06 31.78 19.60
N GLU A 535 15.79 31.69 18.29
CA GLU A 535 14.79 32.50 17.60
C GLU A 535 13.35 32.14 18.03
N TRP A 536 13.11 30.85 18.24
CA TRP A 536 11.85 30.35 18.78
C TRP A 536 11.56 30.88 20.20
N LEU A 537 12.54 30.77 21.09
CA LEU A 537 12.44 31.25 22.47
C LEU A 537 12.24 32.77 22.51
N ALA A 538 12.91 33.50 21.62
CA ALA A 538 12.76 34.94 21.48
C ALA A 538 11.30 35.36 21.21
N VAL A 539 10.60 34.69 20.30
CA VAL A 539 9.18 34.97 20.02
C VAL A 539 8.31 34.71 21.26
N LEU A 540 8.52 33.58 21.94
CA LEU A 540 7.75 33.21 23.13
C LEU A 540 7.96 34.19 24.29
N GLU A 541 9.19 34.68 24.51
CA GLU A 541 9.49 35.69 25.52
C GLU A 541 8.73 37.00 25.29
N ARG A 542 8.64 37.44 24.03
CA ARG A 542 7.94 38.67 23.66
C ARG A 542 6.43 38.55 23.86
N MET A 543 5.86 37.41 23.46
CA MET A 543 4.47 37.07 23.76
C MET A 543 4.23 37.05 25.28
N ALA A 544 5.20 36.55 26.05
CA ALA A 544 5.08 36.46 27.49
C ALA A 544 5.08 37.82 28.20
N GLN A 545 5.85 38.78 27.68
CA GLN A 545 5.88 40.15 28.18
C GLN A 545 4.58 40.92 27.88
N ILE A 546 3.96 40.69 26.73
CA ILE A 546 2.69 41.35 26.36
C ILE A 546 1.51 40.81 27.18
N ALA A 547 1.48 39.48 27.39
CA ALA A 547 0.37 38.82 28.06
C ALA A 547 0.54 38.63 29.58
N ASP A 548 1.68 39.04 30.15
CA ASP A 548 2.06 38.90 31.56
C ASP A 548 1.70 37.54 32.17
N PHE A 549 2.42 36.51 31.73
CA PHE A 549 2.22 35.12 32.18
C PHE A 549 2.56 34.89 33.68
N ARG A 550 2.94 35.93 34.45
CA ARG A 550 3.26 35.81 35.89
C ARG A 550 2.02 35.80 36.80
N SER A 551 0.82 36.01 36.27
CA SER A 551 -0.43 35.78 37.00
C SER A 551 -0.94 34.34 36.90
N TYR A 552 -0.06 33.34 37.00
CA TYR A 552 -0.44 31.94 37.21
C TYR A 552 -0.57 31.64 38.72
N ALA A 553 -1.84 31.67 39.13
CA ALA A 553 -2.55 31.14 40.31
C ALA A 553 -1.78 30.36 41.43
N LYS A 554 -1.84 30.90 42.66
CA LYS A 554 -1.79 30.25 44.00
C LYS A 554 -0.41 29.96 44.65
N PRO A 555 0.20 30.96 45.32
CA PRO A 555 1.45 30.81 46.10
C PRO A 555 1.38 29.77 47.22
N VAL A 556 0.22 29.62 47.85
CA VAL A 556 -0.02 28.63 48.92
C VAL A 556 0.03 27.19 48.39
N GLN A 557 -0.43 26.98 47.16
CA GLN A 557 -0.42 25.66 46.53
C GLN A 557 1.02 25.25 46.17
N LEU A 558 1.81 26.17 45.61
CA LEU A 558 3.22 25.94 45.30
C LEU A 558 4.06 25.69 46.57
N ALA A 559 3.80 26.43 47.66
CA ALA A 559 4.45 26.21 48.95
C ALA A 559 4.13 24.81 49.52
N GLY A 560 2.87 24.36 49.39
CA GLY A 560 2.45 23.00 49.78
C GLY A 560 3.10 21.89 48.93
N GLU A 561 3.14 22.05 47.61
CA GLU A 561 3.77 21.07 46.71
C GLU A 561 5.29 20.98 46.93
N LEU A 562 5.96 22.08 47.26
CA LEU A 562 7.39 22.11 47.62
C LEU A 562 7.68 21.48 48.98
N SER A 563 6.81 21.69 49.97
CA SER A 563 6.89 21.04 51.28
C SER A 563 6.85 19.51 51.13
N GLU A 564 5.83 18.98 50.42
CA GLU A 564 5.69 17.54 50.17
C GLU A 564 6.88 16.95 49.38
N LEU A 565 7.43 17.71 48.43
CA LEU A 565 8.59 17.29 47.63
C LEU A 565 9.87 17.21 48.46
N ILE A 566 10.13 18.19 49.33
CA ILE A 566 11.31 18.22 50.20
C ILE A 566 11.18 17.14 51.30
N GLU A 567 9.99 16.92 51.84
CA GLU A 567 9.72 15.85 52.79
C GLU A 567 9.99 14.45 52.20
N ALA A 568 9.59 14.22 50.94
CA ALA A 568 9.84 12.98 50.20
C ALA A 568 11.33 12.73 49.86
N HIS A 569 12.18 13.75 50.01
CA HIS A 569 13.62 13.71 49.69
C HIS A 569 14.51 14.24 50.83
N GLN A 570 14.00 14.27 52.05
CA GLN A 570 14.68 14.79 53.24
C GLN A 570 15.98 14.05 53.58
N ASP A 571 16.15 12.84 53.06
CA ASP A 571 17.37 12.02 53.18
C ASP A 571 18.59 12.67 52.51
N ARG A 572 18.35 13.57 51.53
CA ARG A 572 19.40 14.26 50.76
C ARG A 572 19.84 15.59 51.36
N LEU A 573 19.12 16.11 52.36
CA LEU A 573 19.46 17.30 53.14
C LEU A 573 20.36 16.92 54.32
N ASP A 574 21.31 17.77 54.69
CA ASP A 574 22.11 17.54 55.90
C ASP A 574 21.29 17.79 57.18
N ARG A 575 21.88 17.50 58.35
CA ARG A 575 21.17 17.60 59.63
C ARG A 575 20.79 19.05 59.99
N GLY A 576 21.61 20.04 59.63
CA GLY A 576 21.33 21.45 59.87
C GLY A 576 20.28 21.99 58.90
N GLU A 577 20.35 21.58 57.64
CA GLU A 577 19.39 21.92 56.59
C GLU A 577 18.01 21.34 56.86
N ARG A 578 17.93 20.09 57.35
CA ARG A 578 16.66 19.46 57.74
C ARG A 578 15.97 20.18 58.88
N VAL A 579 16.72 20.57 59.93
CA VAL A 579 16.15 21.31 61.06
C VAL A 579 15.63 22.67 60.58
N ARG A 580 16.39 23.37 59.73
CA ARG A 580 15.98 24.67 59.19
C ARG A 580 14.77 24.59 58.27
N TRP A 581 14.68 23.55 57.43
CA TRP A 581 13.48 23.28 56.64
C TRP A 581 12.28 22.97 57.55
N GLN A 582 12.42 22.08 58.55
CA GLN A 582 11.33 21.72 59.46
C GLN A 582 10.79 22.92 60.25
N GLU A 583 11.65 23.86 60.64
CA GLU A 583 11.24 25.10 61.30
C GLU A 583 10.44 26.02 60.37
N LEU A 584 10.89 26.17 59.12
CA LEU A 584 10.17 26.94 58.09
C LEU A 584 8.83 26.28 57.73
N ASP A 585 8.80 24.97 57.63
CA ASP A 585 7.62 24.18 57.27
C ASP A 585 6.56 24.20 58.37
N ALA A 586 6.99 24.07 59.62
CA ALA A 586 6.12 24.24 60.78
C ALA A 586 5.58 25.67 60.92
N ALA A 587 6.35 26.69 60.52
CA ALA A 587 5.88 28.08 60.49
C ALA A 587 4.85 28.30 59.36
N PHE A 588 5.10 27.76 58.16
CA PHE A 588 4.15 27.79 57.05
C PHE A 588 2.81 27.17 57.41
N HIS A 589 2.83 25.98 58.04
CA HIS A 589 1.60 25.29 58.42
C HIS A 589 0.85 25.93 59.60
N ARG A 590 1.54 26.68 60.48
CA ARG A 590 0.89 27.44 61.55
C ARG A 590 0.30 28.76 61.08
N ASP A 591 1.09 29.56 60.37
CA ASP A 591 0.78 30.97 60.11
C ASP A 591 0.29 31.23 58.67
N GLN A 592 0.28 30.20 57.80
CA GLN A 592 -0.11 30.26 56.39
C GLN A 592 0.69 31.27 55.54
N ASP A 593 1.89 31.65 55.99
CA ASP A 593 2.78 32.58 55.28
C ASP A 593 3.56 31.89 54.15
N ALA A 594 2.87 31.66 53.02
CA ALA A 594 3.45 31.04 51.83
C ALA A 594 4.61 31.84 51.22
N VAL A 595 4.59 33.18 51.36
CA VAL A 595 5.61 34.04 50.76
C VAL A 595 6.89 34.03 51.60
N GLY A 596 6.76 34.04 52.93
CA GLY A 596 7.87 33.84 53.87
C GLY A 596 8.52 32.47 53.70
N TYR A 597 7.72 31.40 53.56
CA TYR A 597 8.20 30.04 53.30
C TYR A 597 8.99 29.93 52.01
N LEU A 598 8.45 30.45 50.89
CA LEU A 598 9.09 30.38 49.59
C LEU A 598 10.40 31.20 49.52
N LYS A 599 10.50 32.32 50.24
CA LYS A 599 11.76 33.08 50.38
C LYS A 599 12.76 32.38 51.30
N GLY A 600 12.29 31.73 52.36
CA GLY A 600 13.14 31.03 53.33
C GLY A 600 13.73 29.73 52.79
N ILE A 601 13.02 29.07 51.87
CA ILE A 601 13.43 27.80 51.26
C ILE A 601 14.37 27.97 50.04
N GLU A 602 14.38 29.16 49.44
CA GLU A 602 15.17 29.47 48.24
C GLU A 602 16.69 29.20 48.40
N PRO A 603 17.35 29.54 49.53
CA PRO A 603 18.77 29.23 49.73
C PRO A 603 19.05 27.72 49.89
N LEU A 604 18.09 26.93 50.39
CA LEU A 604 18.18 25.46 50.51
C LEU A 604 18.09 24.78 49.14
N LEU A 605 17.34 25.38 48.21
CA LEU A 605 17.21 24.88 46.83
C LEU A 605 18.35 25.33 45.91
N GLY A 606 19.06 26.40 46.26
CA GLY A 606 20.22 26.94 45.52
C GLY A 606 21.39 25.97 45.34
N GLY A 607 21.46 24.89 46.15
CA GLY A 607 22.43 23.80 46.00
C GLY A 607 22.04 22.71 45.00
N TYR A 608 20.82 22.73 44.44
CA TYR A 608 20.26 21.62 43.64
C TYR A 608 19.65 22.09 42.31
N PRO A 609 20.48 22.31 41.26
CA PRO A 609 20.08 22.91 39.97
C PRO A 609 19.00 22.14 39.20
N LYS A 610 18.87 20.83 39.44
CA LYS A 610 17.91 19.95 38.75
C LYS A 610 16.47 20.08 39.25
N ILE A 611 16.25 20.65 40.44
CA ILE A 611 14.92 20.88 41.00
C ILE A 611 14.37 22.22 40.52
N ALA A 612 15.19 23.27 40.51
CA ALA A 612 14.84 24.58 39.95
C ALA A 612 14.47 24.50 38.45
N GLY A 613 15.18 23.68 37.66
CA GLY A 613 14.90 23.50 36.23
C GLY A 613 13.60 22.74 35.92
N LYS A 614 13.07 21.92 36.84
CA LYS A 614 11.82 21.18 36.62
C LYS A 614 10.59 21.99 37.03
N ILE A 615 10.72 22.87 38.03
CA ILE A 615 9.66 23.79 38.45
C ILE A 615 9.46 24.89 37.40
N ALA A 616 10.54 25.39 36.79
CA ALA A 616 10.46 26.40 35.72
C ALA A 616 9.81 25.87 34.41
N GLN A 617 9.64 24.56 34.24
CA GLN A 617 9.13 23.91 33.02
C GLN A 617 7.70 23.36 33.13
N GLY A 618 7.02 23.56 34.26
CA GLY A 618 5.56 23.39 34.36
C GLY A 618 4.98 22.03 33.95
N LYS A 619 5.70 20.90 34.10
CA LYS A 619 5.15 19.55 33.91
C LYS A 619 5.24 18.69 35.19
N PRO A 620 4.15 18.01 35.61
CA PRO A 620 4.17 17.09 36.75
C PRO A 620 4.97 15.81 36.42
N TRP A 621 5.77 15.33 37.38
CA TRP A 621 6.47 14.04 37.32
C TRP A 621 5.86 13.08 38.37
N ALA A 622 5.59 11.82 38.00
CA ALA A 622 5.40 10.72 38.96
C ALA A 622 5.57 9.32 38.28
N PRO A 623 5.92 8.23 39.01
CA PRO A 623 6.80 8.14 40.20
C PRO A 623 7.56 6.77 40.44
N ARG A 624 8.43 6.75 41.49
CA ARG A 624 8.85 5.65 42.43
C ARG A 624 9.99 4.64 42.06
N PRO A 625 10.56 3.83 43.01
CA PRO A 625 10.79 3.92 44.50
C PRO A 625 12.14 3.29 45.01
N LEU A 626 12.45 3.35 46.34
CA LEU A 626 13.11 2.35 47.26
C LEU A 626 13.94 3.06 48.38
N ALA A 627 13.58 3.05 49.67
CA ALA A 627 13.52 1.98 50.70
C ALA A 627 14.80 1.87 51.58
N LYS A 628 14.62 1.58 52.89
CA LYS A 628 15.38 0.67 53.81
C LYS A 628 15.35 1.18 55.27
N SER A 629 15.53 0.39 56.33
CA SER A 629 16.52 -0.68 56.62
C SER A 629 16.23 -1.26 58.04
N PRO A 630 17.12 -2.00 58.77
CA PRO A 630 18.30 -2.83 58.41
C PRO A 630 18.34 -4.22 59.11
N HIS A 631 19.26 -5.13 58.69
CA HIS A 631 20.29 -5.80 59.54
C HIS A 631 20.80 -7.16 59.02
N ALA A 632 22.12 -7.32 59.18
CA ALA A 632 22.94 -8.54 59.42
C ALA A 632 23.46 -9.42 58.25
N SER A 633 24.80 -9.41 58.17
CA SER A 633 25.81 -10.28 57.50
C SER A 633 25.73 -11.80 57.84
N PRO A 634 26.71 -12.66 57.43
CA PRO A 634 27.45 -12.87 56.17
C PRO A 634 27.46 -14.38 55.73
N LEU A 635 28.22 -14.72 54.67
CA LEU A 635 28.67 -16.06 54.24
C LEU A 635 27.63 -16.99 53.55
N ARG A 636 27.79 -17.17 52.24
CA ARG A 636 28.27 -18.41 51.60
C ARG A 636 28.14 -18.28 50.09
N GLY A 637 29.24 -18.59 49.41
CA GLY A 637 29.24 -18.71 47.96
C GLY A 637 28.56 -19.99 47.48
N TRP A 638 28.55 -20.08 46.16
CA TRP A 638 28.29 -21.26 45.32
C TRP A 638 26.83 -21.59 45.00
N ILE A 639 26.64 -21.78 43.69
CA ILE A 639 25.56 -22.45 42.96
C ILE A 639 24.49 -21.53 42.37
N ALA A 640 24.53 -21.44 41.05
CA ALA A 640 23.46 -20.98 40.18
C ALA A 640 22.19 -21.81 40.39
N ARG A 641 21.01 -21.16 40.42
CA ARG A 641 19.77 -21.60 39.74
C ARG A 641 18.61 -20.57 39.94
N PRO A 642 17.57 -20.63 39.07
CA PRO A 642 16.76 -19.50 38.63
C PRO A 642 15.45 -19.27 39.40
N GLY A 643 14.88 -18.06 39.25
CA GLY A 643 13.45 -17.74 39.45
C GLY A 643 13.18 -16.58 40.43
N PRO A 644 11.94 -16.03 40.52
CA PRO A 644 10.81 -16.05 39.58
C PRO A 644 10.38 -14.63 39.14
N LEU A 645 9.59 -14.55 38.06
CA LEU A 645 8.86 -13.33 37.67
C LEU A 645 7.89 -12.89 38.78
N ALA A 646 7.88 -11.60 39.13
CA ALA A 646 6.80 -10.98 39.89
C ALA A 646 5.69 -10.47 38.94
N PRO A 647 4.40 -10.62 39.29
CA PRO A 647 3.28 -10.45 38.37
C PRO A 647 2.75 -9.01 38.32
N LEU A 648 2.52 -8.49 37.11
CA LEU A 648 1.67 -7.32 36.87
C LEU A 648 0.20 -7.75 37.08
N ALA A 649 -0.40 -7.34 38.19
CA ALA A 649 -1.84 -7.39 38.39
C ALA A 649 -2.42 -5.98 38.12
N PRO A 650 -3.46 -5.84 37.27
CA PRO A 650 -4.19 -4.59 37.16
C PRO A 650 -5.11 -4.42 38.38
N ARG A 651 -5.06 -3.27 39.06
CA ARG A 651 -6.05 -2.90 40.08
C ARG A 651 -7.32 -2.42 39.39
N ILE A 652 -8.26 -3.34 39.14
CA ILE A 652 -9.68 -3.00 39.03
C ILE A 652 -10.39 -3.84 40.10
N ALA A 653 -11.03 -3.17 41.05
CA ALA A 653 -11.81 -3.86 42.08
C ALA A 653 -13.14 -4.34 41.45
N PRO A 654 -13.52 -5.62 41.60
CA PRO A 654 -14.83 -6.08 41.16
C PRO A 654 -15.92 -5.50 42.07
N SER A 655 -16.98 -4.96 41.49
CA SER A 655 -18.22 -4.67 42.22
C SER A 655 -18.94 -5.98 42.56
N PRO A 656 -19.62 -6.08 43.72
CA PRO A 656 -20.35 -7.28 44.11
C PRO A 656 -21.54 -7.54 43.15
N PRO A 657 -21.92 -8.80 42.92
CA PRO A 657 -23.06 -9.13 42.06
C PRO A 657 -24.37 -8.61 42.69
N PRO A 658 -25.26 -7.96 41.95
CA PRO A 658 -26.58 -7.62 42.48
C PRO A 658 -27.45 -8.88 42.58
N ALA A 659 -28.46 -8.80 43.44
CA ALA A 659 -29.52 -9.79 43.54
C ALA A 659 -30.28 -9.90 42.22
N ALA A 660 -30.77 -11.10 41.92
CA ALA A 660 -31.54 -11.44 40.74
C ALA A 660 -32.86 -10.65 40.70
N GLU A 661 -32.85 -9.49 40.03
CA GLU A 661 -34.07 -8.86 39.52
C GLU A 661 -34.26 -9.30 38.07
N THR A 662 -35.47 -9.76 37.76
CA THR A 662 -35.93 -10.13 36.42
C THR A 662 -35.89 -8.91 35.51
N ILE A 663 -34.81 -8.79 34.72
CA ILE A 663 -34.70 -7.80 33.64
C ILE A 663 -35.44 -8.36 32.43
N GLU A 664 -36.39 -7.59 31.86
CA GLU A 664 -37.08 -7.96 30.63
C GLU A 664 -36.07 -8.10 29.48
N ASP A 665 -35.99 -9.30 28.89
CA ASP A 665 -35.18 -9.60 27.72
C ASP A 665 -35.59 -8.69 26.55
N GLY A 666 -34.66 -7.87 26.02
CA GLY A 666 -34.81 -7.30 24.68
C GLY A 666 -34.55 -5.80 24.50
N GLU A 667 -34.36 -4.99 25.54
CA GLU A 667 -34.02 -3.57 25.36
C GLU A 667 -32.62 -3.37 24.74
N GLU A 668 -32.52 -2.45 23.79
CA GLU A 668 -31.28 -2.09 23.08
C GLU A 668 -30.53 -0.96 23.81
N THR A 669 -29.20 -1.07 23.89
CA THR A 669 -28.36 -0.10 24.58
C THR A 669 -27.03 0.10 23.87
N VAL A 670 -26.54 1.34 23.82
CA VAL A 670 -25.27 1.68 23.15
C VAL A 670 -24.09 1.45 24.10
N ARG A 671 -23.08 0.69 23.65
CA ARG A 671 -21.87 0.35 24.40
C ARG A 671 -20.62 0.62 23.57
N TYR A 672 -19.49 0.75 24.25
CA TYR A 672 -18.16 0.92 23.68
C TYR A 672 -17.25 -0.21 24.14
N VAL A 673 -16.55 -0.86 23.20
CA VAL A 673 -15.51 -1.85 23.52
C VAL A 673 -14.17 -1.15 23.66
N ASN A 674 -13.78 -0.90 24.89
CA ASN A 674 -12.48 -0.34 25.23
C ASN A 674 -11.45 -1.47 25.30
N VAL A 675 -10.38 -1.37 24.50
CA VAL A 675 -9.34 -2.39 24.38
C VAL A 675 -7.99 -1.80 24.77
N HIS A 676 -7.36 -2.40 25.78
CA HIS A 676 -6.06 -1.98 26.28
C HIS A 676 -5.03 -3.09 26.06
N PHE A 677 -4.05 -2.81 25.22
CA PHE A 677 -2.90 -3.69 24.97
C PHE A 677 -1.70 -2.84 24.53
N PRO A 678 -0.45 -3.22 24.87
CA PRO A 678 0.71 -2.50 24.39
C PRO A 678 0.89 -2.65 22.87
N ALA A 679 1.27 -1.56 22.21
CA ALA A 679 1.61 -1.55 20.78
C ALA A 679 2.82 -2.45 20.45
N GLN A 680 3.66 -2.75 21.45
CA GLN A 680 4.84 -3.61 21.33
C GLN A 680 4.95 -4.56 22.51
N VAL A 681 5.33 -5.81 22.25
CA VAL A 681 5.59 -6.84 23.26
C VAL A 681 6.95 -7.47 22.99
N LEU A 682 7.78 -7.67 24.02
CA LEU A 682 9.05 -8.37 23.85
C LEU A 682 8.79 -9.87 23.74
N LEU A 683 9.45 -10.57 22.81
CA LEU A 683 9.37 -12.03 22.71
C LEU A 683 9.80 -12.74 24.01
N SER A 684 10.68 -12.11 24.81
CA SER A 684 11.12 -12.61 26.11
C SER A 684 10.12 -12.36 27.26
N GLN A 685 9.06 -11.59 27.03
CA GLN A 685 8.07 -11.28 28.06
C GLN A 685 7.24 -12.52 28.38
N ALA A 686 7.16 -12.87 29.67
CA ALA A 686 6.48 -14.10 30.07
C ALA A 686 4.96 -14.06 29.80
N MET A 687 4.34 -12.88 30.01
CA MET A 687 2.90 -12.62 29.88
C MET A 687 2.65 -11.11 29.61
N ALA A 688 1.73 -10.79 28.71
CA ALA A 688 1.22 -9.46 28.41
C ALA A 688 -0.32 -9.44 28.61
N PRO A 689 -0.86 -8.55 29.45
CA PRO A 689 -2.31 -8.51 29.71
C PRO A 689 -3.05 -7.73 28.60
N LEU A 690 -4.03 -8.37 27.97
CA LEU A 690 -5.05 -7.77 27.12
C LEU A 690 -6.30 -7.53 27.94
N VAL A 691 -6.69 -6.27 28.11
CA VAL A 691 -7.93 -5.89 28.81
C VAL A 691 -8.99 -5.56 27.77
N VAL A 692 -10.17 -6.18 27.89
CA VAL A 692 -11.35 -5.90 27.09
C VAL A 692 -12.47 -5.48 28.04
N HIS A 693 -12.95 -4.25 27.87
CA HIS A 693 -13.97 -3.65 28.72
C HIS A 693 -15.11 -3.07 27.89
N VAL A 694 -16.30 -3.66 28.03
CA VAL A 694 -17.53 -3.20 27.36
C VAL A 694 -18.25 -2.21 28.28
N ALA A 695 -18.20 -0.93 27.95
CA ALA A 695 -18.62 0.17 28.83
C ALA A 695 -19.68 1.08 28.19
N GLN A 696 -20.33 1.92 28.98
CA GLN A 696 -21.27 2.94 28.51
C GLN A 696 -20.57 4.13 27.84
N GLN A 697 -19.29 4.35 28.12
CA GLN A 697 -18.49 5.46 27.60
C GLN A 697 -17.19 4.98 26.95
N TYR A 698 -16.75 5.72 25.93
CA TYR A 698 -15.47 5.53 25.29
C TYR A 698 -14.33 6.11 26.14
N GLN A 699 -13.21 5.39 26.25
CA GLN A 699 -12.04 5.77 27.06
C GLN A 699 -10.83 6.10 26.16
N ALA A 700 -10.66 7.39 25.82
CA ALA A 700 -9.68 7.86 24.83
C ALA A 700 -8.21 7.67 25.24
N GLU A 701 -7.87 7.74 26.53
CA GLU A 701 -6.48 7.74 27.02
C GLU A 701 -5.76 6.39 26.89
N SER A 702 -6.44 5.35 26.41
CA SER A 702 -5.91 3.98 26.47
C SER A 702 -6.37 3.05 25.33
N ALA A 703 -7.16 3.54 24.38
CA ALA A 703 -7.83 2.71 23.40
C ALA A 703 -6.94 2.40 22.19
N GLN A 704 -6.77 1.11 21.90
CA GLN A 704 -6.16 0.62 20.64
C GLN A 704 -7.14 0.70 19.44
N VAL A 705 -8.39 1.08 19.69
CA VAL A 705 -9.52 1.07 18.75
C VAL A 705 -10.21 2.43 18.85
N SER A 706 -10.62 3.04 17.73
CA SER A 706 -11.25 4.38 17.75
C SER A 706 -12.65 4.39 18.38
N GLU A 707 -13.17 5.57 18.68
CA GLU A 707 -14.53 5.73 19.23
C GLU A 707 -15.61 5.18 18.29
N GLU A 708 -15.51 5.50 17.01
CA GLU A 708 -16.42 4.99 15.97
C GLU A 708 -16.37 3.46 15.89
N ALA A 709 -15.15 2.92 15.97
CA ALA A 709 -14.83 1.51 15.87
C ALA A 709 -15.27 0.66 17.08
N SER A 710 -15.37 1.29 18.25
CA SER A 710 -15.74 0.63 19.50
C SER A 710 -17.24 0.69 19.78
N ARG A 711 -17.98 1.60 19.12
CA ARG A 711 -19.40 1.85 19.37
C ARG A 711 -20.31 0.76 18.79
N MET A 712 -21.21 0.22 19.61
CA MET A 712 -22.19 -0.81 19.22
C MET A 712 -23.50 -0.69 19.97
N THR A 713 -24.58 -1.17 19.37
CA THR A 713 -25.90 -1.31 20.02
C THR A 713 -26.11 -2.77 20.36
N LEU A 714 -26.06 -3.08 21.65
CA LEU A 714 -26.23 -4.44 22.18
C LEU A 714 -27.60 -4.57 22.85
N ARG A 715 -28.15 -5.77 22.91
CA ARG A 715 -29.31 -6.03 23.80
C ARG A 715 -28.81 -6.32 25.21
N ILE A 716 -29.65 -6.05 26.20
CA ILE A 716 -29.44 -6.55 27.56
C ILE A 716 -29.39 -8.09 27.51
N GLY A 717 -28.43 -8.70 28.21
CA GLY A 717 -28.23 -10.15 28.26
C GLY A 717 -26.77 -10.57 28.15
N ASP A 718 -26.53 -11.86 27.96
CA ASP A 718 -25.18 -12.43 27.88
C ASP A 718 -24.46 -12.02 26.60
N LEU A 719 -23.20 -11.61 26.75
CA LEU A 719 -22.28 -11.29 25.67
C LEU A 719 -21.02 -12.13 25.81
N THR A 720 -20.73 -12.95 24.80
CA THR A 720 -19.51 -13.75 24.74
C THR A 720 -18.41 -12.97 24.02
N ILE A 721 -17.29 -12.76 24.70
CA ILE A 721 -16.06 -12.15 24.20
C ILE A 721 -15.07 -13.27 23.86
N LEU A 722 -14.68 -13.36 22.59
CA LEU A 722 -13.70 -14.32 22.09
C LEU A 722 -12.46 -13.58 21.57
N VAL A 723 -11.28 -13.94 22.10
CA VAL A 723 -10.01 -13.35 21.66
C VAL A 723 -9.26 -14.31 20.75
N ASN A 724 -8.94 -13.83 19.55
CA ASN A 724 -7.95 -14.46 18.68
C ASN A 724 -6.69 -13.57 18.60
N ALA A 725 -5.56 -14.11 19.07
CA ALA A 725 -4.31 -13.35 19.16
C ALA A 725 -3.20 -14.04 18.35
N GLU A 726 -2.98 -13.56 17.12
CA GLU A 726 -1.97 -14.11 16.21
C GLU A 726 -0.58 -14.07 16.86
N GLY A 727 0.15 -15.18 16.84
CA GLY A 727 1.49 -15.23 17.43
C GLY A 727 1.53 -15.11 18.96
N PHE A 728 0.38 -15.22 19.63
CA PHE A 728 0.30 -15.31 21.09
C PHE A 728 -0.39 -16.60 21.52
N ARG A 729 -0.06 -17.06 22.73
CA ARG A 729 -0.78 -18.13 23.42
C ARG A 729 -1.52 -17.55 24.61
N ILE A 730 -2.82 -17.78 24.70
CA ILE A 730 -3.61 -17.39 25.88
C ILE A 730 -3.31 -18.37 27.01
N VAL A 731 -2.60 -17.91 28.04
CA VAL A 731 -2.18 -18.75 29.18
C VAL A 731 -3.25 -18.81 30.26
N ARG A 732 -3.95 -17.69 30.45
CA ARG A 732 -4.99 -17.52 31.46
C ARG A 732 -5.93 -16.40 31.03
N SER A 733 -7.18 -16.44 31.48
CA SER A 733 -8.08 -15.29 31.46
C SER A 733 -8.68 -15.07 32.86
N ILE A 734 -9.20 -13.87 33.15
CA ILE A 734 -9.95 -13.50 34.37
C ILE A 734 -11.05 -12.49 34.03
N GLY A 735 -12.04 -12.33 34.91
CA GLY A 735 -13.24 -11.51 34.67
C GLY A 735 -14.30 -12.23 33.83
N GLY A 736 -15.57 -12.06 34.15
CA GLY A 736 -16.68 -12.76 33.50
C GLY A 736 -16.67 -14.28 33.71
N LEU A 737 -17.70 -14.95 33.23
CA LEU A 737 -17.81 -16.41 33.28
C LEU A 737 -16.94 -17.05 32.17
N PRO A 738 -16.19 -18.13 32.46
CA PRO A 738 -15.40 -18.81 31.44
C PRO A 738 -16.30 -19.58 30.45
N VAL A 739 -15.98 -19.51 29.16
CA VAL A 739 -16.59 -20.41 28.18
C VAL A 739 -16.00 -21.82 28.36
N PRO A 740 -16.82 -22.88 28.51
CA PRO A 740 -16.32 -24.23 28.73
C PRO A 740 -15.33 -24.67 27.65
N ASN A 741 -14.19 -25.21 28.09
CA ASN A 741 -13.09 -25.70 27.23
C ASN A 741 -12.47 -24.66 26.28
N LEU A 742 -12.69 -23.36 26.51
CA LEU A 742 -12.19 -22.30 25.66
C LEU A 742 -11.55 -21.17 26.48
N PRO A 743 -10.23 -21.24 26.78
CA PRO A 743 -9.50 -20.22 27.55
C PRO A 743 -9.57 -18.82 26.92
N ALA A 744 -9.81 -18.77 25.61
CA ALA A 744 -9.96 -17.60 24.77
C ALA A 744 -11.33 -16.91 24.89
N GLY A 745 -12.31 -17.53 25.56
CA GLY A 745 -13.69 -17.06 25.63
C GLY A 745 -14.12 -16.64 27.04
N ARG A 746 -14.84 -15.52 27.15
CA ARG A 746 -15.47 -15.03 28.39
C ARG A 746 -16.89 -14.58 28.14
N ILE A 747 -17.79 -14.78 29.09
CA ILE A 747 -19.16 -14.30 29.05
C ILE A 747 -19.31 -13.18 30.06
N VAL A 748 -19.79 -12.03 29.62
CA VAL A 748 -20.14 -10.86 30.45
C VAL A 748 -21.61 -10.54 30.29
N GLN A 749 -22.21 -9.91 31.30
CA GLN A 749 -23.62 -9.53 31.26
C GLN A 749 -23.76 -8.06 30.87
N VAL A 750 -24.45 -7.80 29.77
CA VAL A 750 -24.84 -6.45 29.35
C VAL A 750 -26.10 -6.06 30.11
N VAL A 751 -26.03 -5.00 30.90
CA VAL A 751 -27.15 -4.43 31.67
C VAL A 751 -27.32 -2.96 31.31
N CYS A 752 -28.51 -2.36 31.50
CA CYS A 752 -28.82 -1.02 31.01
C CYS A 752 -28.05 0.12 31.70
N ASP A 753 -27.74 -0.01 32.99
CA ASP A 753 -27.40 1.09 33.91
C ASP A 753 -25.93 1.15 34.34
N ARG A 754 -25.11 0.15 33.97
CA ARG A 754 -23.68 0.10 34.33
C ARG A 754 -22.81 -0.58 33.27
N ASP A 755 -21.50 -0.43 33.44
CA ASP A 755 -20.48 -1.11 32.63
C ASP A 755 -20.47 -2.63 32.87
N CYS A 756 -20.04 -3.39 31.85
CA CYS A 756 -19.82 -4.83 31.99
C CYS A 756 -18.55 -5.10 32.83
N GLU A 757 -18.47 -6.26 33.47
CA GLU A 757 -17.23 -6.65 34.17
C GLU A 757 -16.04 -6.69 33.18
N PRO A 758 -14.91 -6.01 33.45
CA PRO A 758 -13.74 -6.06 32.58
C PRO A 758 -13.16 -7.47 32.52
N THR A 759 -12.81 -7.91 31.31
CA THR A 759 -12.16 -9.20 31.08
C THR A 759 -10.69 -9.01 30.74
N VAL A 760 -9.82 -9.85 31.28
CA VAL A 760 -8.37 -9.79 31.04
C VAL A 760 -7.87 -11.12 30.52
N PHE A 761 -7.22 -11.11 29.36
CA PHE A 761 -6.58 -12.25 28.72
C PHE A 761 -5.06 -12.10 28.82
N PHE A 762 -4.38 -13.07 29.43
CA PHE A 762 -2.94 -13.06 29.57
C PHE A 762 -2.29 -13.78 28.40
N LEU A 763 -1.66 -13.00 27.52
CA LEU A 763 -1.04 -13.44 26.28
C LEU A 763 0.44 -13.71 26.47
N ARG A 764 0.93 -14.87 26.05
CA ARG A 764 2.37 -15.16 25.94
C ARG A 764 2.81 -15.03 24.48
N PRO A 765 3.76 -14.16 24.15
CA PRO A 765 4.29 -14.03 22.79
C PRO A 765 4.99 -15.33 22.34
N MET A 766 4.79 -15.72 21.09
CA MET A 766 5.29 -16.98 20.53
C MET A 766 6.27 -16.80 19.37
N SER A 767 6.12 -15.75 18.57
CA SER A 767 6.97 -15.47 17.41
C SER A 767 7.12 -13.97 17.21
N ALA A 768 8.31 -13.51 16.80
CA ALA A 768 8.55 -12.09 16.51
C ALA A 768 7.86 -11.64 15.22
N GLY A 769 7.69 -10.32 15.07
CA GLY A 769 7.07 -9.69 13.92
C GLY A 769 5.76 -8.97 14.26
N ARG A 770 5.16 -8.35 13.24
CA ARG A 770 3.84 -7.72 13.34
C ARG A 770 2.77 -8.80 13.49
N LYS A 771 1.84 -8.59 14.41
CA LYS A 771 0.76 -9.52 14.75
C LYS A 771 -0.56 -8.80 14.88
N ARG A 772 -1.64 -9.47 14.48
CA ARG A 772 -2.99 -8.96 14.61
C ARG A 772 -3.72 -9.66 15.76
N ILE A 773 -4.38 -8.87 16.61
CA ILE A 773 -5.28 -9.36 17.66
C ILE A 773 -6.70 -8.95 17.29
N ARG A 774 -7.62 -9.91 17.38
CA ARG A 774 -9.06 -9.78 17.10
C ARG A 774 -9.87 -10.15 18.33
N ILE A 775 -10.94 -9.40 18.55
CA ILE A 775 -11.93 -9.64 19.59
C ILE A 775 -13.28 -9.76 18.88
N ASP A 776 -13.80 -10.98 18.84
CA ASP A 776 -15.11 -11.29 18.29
C ASP A 776 -16.13 -11.33 19.43
N LEU A 777 -17.24 -10.63 19.26
CA LEU A 777 -18.32 -10.50 20.22
C LEU A 777 -19.53 -11.27 19.72
N PHE A 778 -20.08 -12.15 20.55
CA PHE A 778 -21.24 -12.97 20.23
C PHE A 778 -22.38 -12.70 21.20
N GLN A 779 -23.57 -12.48 20.67
CA GLN A 779 -24.80 -12.38 21.45
C GLN A 779 -25.88 -13.20 20.74
N PHE A 780 -26.71 -13.92 21.51
CA PHE A 780 -27.66 -14.91 20.98
C PHE A 780 -27.01 -15.87 19.98
N MET A 781 -25.79 -16.33 20.32
CA MET A 781 -25.03 -17.31 19.53
C MET A 781 -24.68 -16.84 18.10
N ARG A 782 -24.64 -15.52 17.87
CA ARG A 782 -24.32 -14.89 16.58
C ARG A 782 -23.21 -13.87 16.75
N ASN A 783 -22.29 -13.79 15.80
CA ASN A 783 -21.29 -12.73 15.80
C ASN A 783 -22.01 -11.39 15.61
N VAL A 784 -21.93 -10.52 16.61
CA VAL A 784 -22.50 -9.18 16.56
C VAL A 784 -21.46 -8.17 16.15
N ALA A 785 -20.22 -8.33 16.62
CA ALA A 785 -19.14 -7.42 16.25
C ALA A 785 -17.78 -8.12 16.24
N SER A 786 -16.85 -7.57 15.45
CA SER A 786 -15.43 -7.92 15.48
C SER A 786 -14.61 -6.64 15.53
N VAL A 787 -13.85 -6.44 16.62
CA VAL A 787 -12.86 -5.36 16.74
C VAL A 787 -11.46 -5.94 16.67
N GLY A 788 -10.50 -5.19 16.15
CA GLY A 788 -9.12 -5.68 16.05
C GLY A 788 -8.10 -4.56 15.98
N PHE A 789 -6.86 -4.91 16.27
CA PHE A 789 -5.73 -3.99 16.27
C PHE A 789 -4.43 -4.76 16.01
N GLU A 790 -3.37 -4.05 15.67
CA GLU A 790 -2.04 -4.63 15.43
C GLU A 790 -1.09 -4.35 16.60
N THR A 791 -0.19 -5.30 16.85
CA THR A 791 0.88 -5.18 17.84
C THR A 791 2.16 -5.77 17.25
N GLN A 792 3.32 -5.28 17.69
CA GLN A 792 4.61 -5.76 17.22
C GLN A 792 5.30 -6.59 18.31
N ILE A 793 5.58 -7.86 18.01
CA ILE A 793 6.42 -8.70 18.88
C ILE A 793 7.89 -8.48 18.48
N LEU A 794 8.69 -7.88 19.37
CA LEU A 794 10.09 -7.54 19.11
C LEU A 794 11.06 -8.64 19.57
N PRO A 795 12.12 -8.94 18.80
CA PRO A 795 13.27 -9.70 19.29
C PRO A 795 14.08 -8.87 20.30
N LEU A 796 14.95 -9.53 21.06
CA LEU A 796 15.75 -8.90 22.13
C LEU A 796 16.62 -7.76 21.57
N GLY A 797 16.45 -6.54 22.10
CA GLY A 797 17.36 -5.40 21.84
C GLY A 797 16.97 -4.42 20.72
N ALA A 798 15.82 -4.57 20.06
CA ALA A 798 15.35 -3.61 19.06
C ALA A 798 14.53 -2.48 19.70
N ILE A 799 14.87 -1.22 19.38
CA ILE A 799 14.02 -0.04 19.67
C ILE A 799 13.47 0.45 18.34
N SER A 800 12.15 0.44 18.19
CA SER A 800 11.40 1.03 17.06
C SER A 800 10.30 1.92 17.62
N GLN A 801 9.97 3.02 16.94
CA GLN A 801 8.76 3.78 17.24
C GLN A 801 7.52 3.02 16.72
N PRO A 802 6.37 3.08 17.41
CA PRO A 802 5.18 2.32 17.06
C PRO A 802 4.33 3.01 15.99
N ASP A 803 3.91 2.23 14.98
CA ASP A 803 2.70 2.50 14.19
C ASP A 803 1.57 1.65 14.79
N SER A 804 0.62 2.26 15.51
CA SER A 804 -0.64 1.59 15.85
C SER A 804 -1.64 1.82 14.71
N VAL A 805 -1.96 0.78 13.97
CA VAL A 805 -3.03 0.81 12.97
C VAL A 805 -4.34 0.42 13.66
N ALA A 806 -5.20 1.42 13.91
CA ALA A 806 -6.56 1.19 14.38
C ALA A 806 -7.42 0.62 13.22
N ILE A 807 -8.06 -0.52 13.43
CA ILE A 807 -9.08 -1.04 12.50
C ILE A 807 -10.41 -0.35 12.86
N ALA A 808 -11.11 0.19 11.87
CA ALA A 808 -12.41 0.83 12.05
C ALA A 808 -13.57 -0.13 11.71
N PRO A 809 -14.41 -0.51 12.70
CA PRO A 809 -15.76 -1.01 12.39
C PRO A 809 -16.86 0.05 12.49
N THR A 810 -17.95 -0.23 11.80
CA THR A 810 -19.20 0.56 11.73
C THR A 810 -20.17 0.11 12.84
N PRO A 811 -21.05 0.99 13.36
CA PRO A 811 -22.00 0.65 14.43
C PRO A 811 -22.91 -0.56 14.12
N VAL A 812 -23.09 -1.40 15.15
CA VAL A 812 -23.78 -2.70 15.12
C VAL A 812 -25.12 -2.64 15.84
N VAL A 813 -26.10 -3.46 15.41
CA VAL A 813 -27.34 -3.76 16.16
C VAL A 813 -27.41 -5.26 16.42
N SER A 814 -27.62 -5.65 17.68
CA SER A 814 -27.79 -7.05 18.07
C SER A 814 -29.05 -7.70 17.48
N PRO A 815 -28.98 -9.00 17.11
CA PRO A 815 -30.10 -9.79 16.58
C PRO A 815 -31.32 -9.79 17.51
N GLY A 816 -32.52 -10.03 16.95
CA GLY A 816 -33.72 -10.23 17.76
C GLY A 816 -33.71 -11.57 18.50
N ALA A 817 -34.41 -11.65 19.65
CA ALA A 817 -34.47 -12.86 20.48
C ALA A 817 -35.09 -14.10 19.79
N GLY A 818 -35.73 -13.94 18.63
CA GLY A 818 -36.34 -15.03 17.83
C GLY A 818 -35.56 -15.47 16.59
N ALA A 819 -34.32 -15.00 16.41
CA ALA A 819 -33.55 -15.20 15.20
C ALA A 819 -32.70 -16.48 15.23
N GLU A 820 -33.03 -17.48 14.40
CA GLU A 820 -32.30 -18.75 14.36
C GLU A 820 -30.86 -18.56 13.81
N PRO A 821 -29.79 -18.88 14.56
CA PRO A 821 -28.42 -18.76 14.05
C PRO A 821 -28.13 -19.80 12.96
N ALA A 822 -27.03 -19.64 12.24
CA ALA A 822 -26.60 -20.64 11.26
C ALA A 822 -26.33 -22.01 11.92
N ASP A 823 -26.51 -23.10 11.16
CA ASP A 823 -26.22 -24.44 11.66
C ASP A 823 -24.72 -24.65 11.90
N LEU A 824 -23.89 -24.14 10.98
CA LEU A 824 -22.43 -24.15 11.05
C LEU A 824 -21.87 -22.80 10.57
N GLU A 825 -20.89 -22.27 11.30
CA GLU A 825 -20.13 -21.08 10.97
C GLU A 825 -18.65 -21.43 10.80
N LEU A 826 -18.08 -21.02 9.66
CA LEU A 826 -16.65 -21.03 9.39
C LEU A 826 -16.12 -19.59 9.44
N ARG A 827 -15.39 -19.27 10.50
CA ARG A 827 -14.69 -17.99 10.65
C ARG A 827 -13.33 -18.08 9.96
N VAL A 828 -13.09 -17.17 9.01
CA VAL A 828 -11.83 -17.05 8.27
C VAL A 828 -11.18 -15.71 8.59
N MET A 829 -9.97 -15.74 9.15
CA MET A 829 -9.25 -14.53 9.56
C MET A 829 -7.97 -14.34 8.76
N LEU A 830 -7.73 -13.12 8.29
CA LEU A 830 -6.52 -12.76 7.55
C LEU A 830 -5.46 -12.21 8.52
N GLY A 831 -4.30 -12.86 8.55
CA GLY A 831 -3.15 -12.49 9.37
C GLY A 831 -2.56 -11.12 9.02
N ALA A 832 -1.73 -10.58 9.91
CA ALA A 832 -1.07 -9.27 9.69
C ALA A 832 -0.14 -9.24 8.47
N ASP A 833 0.30 -10.41 8.00
CA ASP A 833 1.15 -10.58 6.81
C ASP A 833 0.38 -10.43 5.48
N GLY A 834 -0.94 -10.30 5.54
CA GLY A 834 -1.83 -10.24 4.38
C GLY A 834 -1.91 -11.54 3.59
N ARG A 835 -1.35 -12.65 4.10
CA ARG A 835 -1.10 -13.89 3.36
C ARG A 835 -1.50 -15.16 4.08
N THR A 836 -1.68 -15.12 5.40
CA THR A 836 -2.08 -16.29 6.18
C THR A 836 -3.58 -16.23 6.52
N LEU A 837 -4.31 -17.32 6.24
CA LEU A 837 -5.71 -17.52 6.62
C LEU A 837 -5.80 -18.47 7.82
N TYR A 838 -6.53 -18.06 8.86
CA TYR A 838 -6.79 -18.87 10.04
C TYR A 838 -8.27 -19.28 10.08
N TYR A 839 -8.53 -20.56 10.38
CA TYR A 839 -9.87 -21.14 10.36
C TYR A 839 -10.37 -21.46 11.77
N THR A 840 -11.63 -21.14 12.05
CA THR A 840 -12.32 -21.53 13.29
C THR A 840 -13.75 -21.96 12.98
N LEU A 841 -14.17 -23.09 13.56
CA LEU A 841 -15.51 -23.65 13.38
C LEU A 841 -16.37 -23.42 14.62
N HIS A 842 -17.61 -23.01 14.40
CA HIS A 842 -18.62 -22.85 15.45
C HIS A 842 -19.97 -23.38 14.97
N SER A 843 -20.68 -24.16 15.78
CA SER A 843 -22.03 -24.68 15.47
C SER A 843 -23.02 -24.26 16.55
N PRO A 844 -23.52 -23.02 16.48
CA PRO A 844 -24.31 -22.44 17.56
C PRO A 844 -25.60 -23.21 17.90
N ARG A 845 -26.21 -23.91 16.92
CA ARG A 845 -27.42 -24.73 17.14
C ARG A 845 -27.17 -26.10 17.75
N ALA A 846 -26.06 -26.73 17.38
CA ALA A 846 -25.78 -28.13 17.71
C ALA A 846 -24.78 -28.30 18.85
N GLY A 847 -23.97 -27.27 19.14
CA GLY A 847 -23.03 -27.23 20.27
C GLY A 847 -21.83 -28.18 20.16
N ASP A 848 -21.70 -28.93 19.07
CA ASP A 848 -20.59 -29.86 18.81
C ASP A 848 -19.29 -29.15 18.37
N TYR A 849 -19.39 -27.90 17.91
CA TYR A 849 -18.26 -27.01 17.61
C TYR A 849 -18.40 -25.71 18.42
N ASN A 850 -17.54 -25.56 19.42
CA ASN A 850 -17.47 -24.34 20.23
C ASN A 850 -16.17 -23.59 19.92
N PHE A 851 -16.20 -22.74 18.89
CA PHE A 851 -15.05 -21.94 18.42
C PHE A 851 -13.77 -22.78 18.26
N LYS A 852 -13.89 -23.94 17.64
CA LYS A 852 -12.80 -24.91 17.48
C LYS A 852 -11.83 -24.43 16.40
N PRO A 853 -10.54 -24.21 16.71
CA PRO A 853 -9.53 -23.93 15.68
C PRO A 853 -9.45 -25.08 14.68
N ALA A 854 -9.40 -24.76 13.38
CA ALA A 854 -9.40 -25.71 12.29
C ALA A 854 -8.18 -25.54 11.37
N GLY A 855 -7.05 -25.08 11.92
CA GLY A 855 -5.79 -24.92 11.20
C GLY A 855 -5.63 -23.57 10.51
N GLN A 856 -4.59 -23.47 9.68
CA GLN A 856 -4.23 -22.27 8.92
C GLN A 856 -3.62 -22.64 7.56
N VAL A 857 -3.70 -21.71 6.60
CA VAL A 857 -3.01 -21.79 5.30
C VAL A 857 -2.24 -20.50 5.06
N THR A 858 -1.00 -20.59 4.61
CA THR A 858 -0.19 -19.42 4.22
C THR A 858 0.12 -19.48 2.73
N PHE A 859 -0.22 -18.41 2.01
CA PHE A 859 0.07 -18.26 0.58
C PHE A 859 1.43 -17.58 0.37
N LEU A 860 2.18 -17.93 -0.68
CA LEU A 860 3.48 -17.27 -0.95
C LEU A 860 3.34 -15.82 -1.41
N ALA A 861 2.25 -15.51 -2.12
CA ALA A 861 1.85 -14.18 -2.55
C ALA A 861 0.53 -13.77 -1.88
N GLU A 862 0.09 -12.52 -2.10
CA GLU A 862 -1.24 -12.11 -1.65
C GLU A 862 -2.32 -13.08 -2.21
N PRO A 863 -3.20 -13.63 -1.35
CA PRO A 863 -4.18 -14.64 -1.78
C PRO A 863 -5.03 -14.17 -2.97
N ARG A 864 -5.24 -12.85 -3.10
CA ARG A 864 -5.94 -12.21 -4.23
C ARG A 864 -5.33 -12.55 -5.59
N THR A 865 -4.01 -12.40 -5.73
CA THR A 865 -3.30 -12.65 -7.00
C THR A 865 -3.33 -14.12 -7.42
N PHE A 866 -3.58 -15.02 -6.47
CA PHE A 866 -3.62 -16.45 -6.69
C PHE A 866 -4.93 -16.94 -7.31
N PHE A 867 -6.07 -16.34 -6.93
CA PHE A 867 -7.38 -16.74 -7.45
C PHE A 867 -7.67 -16.18 -8.84
N GLN A 868 -7.06 -15.05 -9.19
CA GLN A 868 -7.38 -14.28 -10.39
C GLN A 868 -7.39 -15.11 -11.69
N PRO A 869 -6.32 -15.85 -12.07
CA PRO A 869 -6.30 -16.58 -13.34
C PRO A 869 -7.36 -17.70 -13.43
N LYS A 870 -7.79 -18.21 -12.27
CA LYS A 870 -8.80 -19.27 -12.18
C LYS A 870 -10.21 -18.72 -12.36
N LEU A 871 -10.47 -17.51 -11.86
CA LEU A 871 -11.74 -16.80 -12.09
C LEU A 871 -11.87 -16.33 -13.55
N ASP A 872 -10.76 -15.94 -14.18
CA ASP A 872 -10.70 -15.60 -15.62
C ASP A 872 -11.10 -16.80 -16.50
N LEU A 873 -10.65 -18.00 -16.14
CA LEU A 873 -11.04 -19.24 -16.81
C LEU A 873 -12.54 -19.53 -16.66
N LEU A 874 -13.11 -19.31 -15.47
CA LEU A 874 -14.55 -19.48 -15.23
C LEU A 874 -15.38 -18.45 -16.02
N SER A 875 -14.91 -17.21 -16.14
CA SER A 875 -15.52 -16.17 -17.00
C SER A 875 -15.57 -16.63 -18.45
N THR A 876 -14.46 -17.15 -18.96
CA THR A 876 -14.36 -17.65 -20.34
C THR A 876 -15.35 -18.81 -20.59
N LEU A 877 -15.57 -19.67 -19.60
CA LEU A 877 -16.53 -20.78 -19.70
C LEU A 877 -17.99 -20.31 -19.65
N ALA A 878 -18.32 -19.26 -18.89
CA ALA A 878 -19.67 -18.69 -18.81
C ALA A 878 -20.06 -17.89 -20.07
N ALA A 879 -19.08 -17.26 -20.73
CA ALA A 879 -19.29 -16.53 -21.97
C ALA A 879 -19.55 -17.45 -23.20
N ALA A 880 -19.32 -18.76 -23.08
CA ALA A 880 -19.49 -19.70 -24.18
C ALA A 880 -20.98 -20.01 -24.44
N ASP A 881 -21.43 -19.87 -25.69
CA ASP A 881 -22.82 -20.12 -26.05
C ASP A 881 -23.18 -21.62 -25.97
N LYS A 882 -24.19 -21.95 -25.15
CA LYS A 882 -24.78 -23.28 -25.03
C LYS A 882 -25.22 -23.88 -26.36
N SER A 883 -25.70 -23.06 -27.30
CA SER A 883 -26.22 -23.52 -28.60
C SER A 883 -25.15 -24.15 -29.51
N VAL A 884 -23.87 -23.84 -29.23
CA VAL A 884 -22.71 -24.26 -30.01
C VAL A 884 -21.98 -25.45 -29.36
N ARG A 885 -22.23 -25.74 -28.06
CA ARG A 885 -21.49 -26.77 -27.30
C ARG A 885 -21.91 -28.19 -27.64
N GLY A 886 -20.98 -28.98 -28.18
CA GLY A 886 -21.17 -30.42 -28.38
C GLY A 886 -21.10 -31.24 -27.07
N PRO A 887 -21.46 -32.55 -27.09
CA PRO A 887 -21.38 -33.41 -25.90
C PRO A 887 -19.98 -33.52 -25.29
N ASP A 888 -18.93 -33.56 -26.11
CA ASP A 888 -17.54 -33.63 -25.63
C ASP A 888 -17.05 -32.29 -25.04
N GLU A 889 -17.51 -31.17 -25.59
CA GLU A 889 -17.20 -29.84 -25.04
C GLU A 889 -17.90 -29.61 -23.71
N THR A 890 -19.15 -30.06 -23.59
CA THR A 890 -19.91 -30.09 -22.33
C THR A 890 -19.16 -30.90 -21.27
N ARG A 891 -18.69 -32.11 -21.61
CA ARG A 891 -17.89 -32.93 -20.68
C ARG A 891 -16.62 -32.21 -20.25
N ARG A 892 -15.85 -31.65 -21.19
CA ARG A 892 -14.61 -30.91 -20.89
C ARG A 892 -14.86 -29.69 -20.00
N ALA A 893 -15.97 -28.99 -20.17
CA ALA A 893 -16.32 -27.85 -19.32
C ALA A 893 -16.60 -28.30 -17.88
N LEU A 894 -17.37 -29.38 -17.70
CA LEU A 894 -17.65 -29.97 -16.39
C LEU A 894 -16.38 -30.48 -15.70
N ASP A 895 -15.49 -31.17 -16.44
CA ASP A 895 -14.22 -31.66 -15.92
C ASP A 895 -13.33 -30.49 -15.46
N LYS A 896 -13.23 -29.41 -16.27
CA LYS A 896 -12.48 -28.20 -15.88
C LYS A 896 -13.02 -27.54 -14.61
N ILE A 897 -14.35 -27.44 -14.49
CA ILE A 897 -14.99 -26.87 -13.29
C ILE A 897 -14.70 -27.75 -12.07
N ALA A 898 -14.76 -29.08 -12.23
CA ALA A 898 -14.45 -30.04 -11.19
C ALA A 898 -12.99 -29.94 -10.72
N ASP A 899 -12.04 -29.95 -11.67
CA ASP A 899 -10.60 -29.87 -11.40
C ASP A 899 -10.24 -28.57 -10.66
N LEU A 900 -10.84 -27.45 -11.06
CA LEU A 900 -10.68 -26.16 -10.37
C LEU A 900 -11.20 -26.22 -8.93
N GLY A 901 -12.39 -26.78 -8.74
CA GLY A 901 -13.01 -26.93 -7.42
C GLY A 901 -12.17 -27.80 -6.48
N GLN A 902 -11.62 -28.91 -6.97
CA GLN A 902 -10.75 -29.79 -6.20
C GLN A 902 -9.41 -29.12 -5.89
N GLY A 903 -8.84 -28.41 -6.86
CA GLY A 903 -7.64 -27.59 -6.65
C GLY A 903 -7.84 -26.54 -5.56
N PHE A 904 -9.00 -25.89 -5.50
CA PHE A 904 -9.33 -24.97 -4.41
C PHE A 904 -9.45 -25.67 -3.06
N TYR A 905 -10.04 -26.86 -3.01
CA TYR A 905 -10.11 -27.65 -1.77
C TYR A 905 -8.72 -27.97 -1.23
N ASP A 906 -7.80 -28.42 -2.08
CA ASP A 906 -6.44 -28.76 -1.66
C ASP A 906 -5.63 -27.57 -1.15
N GLN A 907 -5.90 -26.38 -1.69
CA GLN A 907 -5.16 -25.17 -1.35
C GLN A 907 -5.78 -24.43 -0.15
N LEU A 908 -7.10 -24.45 0.00
CA LEU A 908 -7.80 -23.71 1.05
C LEU A 908 -7.97 -24.52 2.34
N PHE A 909 -8.08 -25.86 2.26
CA PHE A 909 -8.38 -26.68 3.42
C PHE A 909 -7.09 -27.30 4.00
N PRO A 910 -6.60 -26.82 5.16
CA PRO A 910 -5.49 -27.47 5.85
C PRO A 910 -5.93 -28.84 6.39
N ALA A 911 -4.96 -29.69 6.76
CA ALA A 911 -5.21 -31.06 7.21
C ALA A 911 -6.23 -31.14 8.36
N GLU A 912 -6.18 -30.18 9.29
CA GLU A 912 -7.12 -30.06 10.41
C GLU A 912 -8.55 -29.76 9.92
N LEU A 913 -8.72 -28.82 8.98
CA LEU A 913 -10.03 -28.52 8.41
C LEU A 913 -10.56 -29.69 7.57
N LYS A 914 -9.70 -30.38 6.80
CA LYS A 914 -10.08 -31.60 6.08
C LYS A 914 -10.57 -32.68 7.06
N GLN A 915 -9.89 -32.87 8.19
CA GLN A 915 -10.31 -33.81 9.23
C GLN A 915 -11.67 -33.47 9.83
N GLU A 916 -11.96 -32.18 10.07
CA GLU A 916 -13.26 -31.76 10.58
C GLU A 916 -14.35 -31.84 9.51
N TYR A 917 -14.04 -31.49 8.26
CA TYR A 917 -14.95 -31.65 7.13
C TYR A 917 -15.44 -33.10 7.02
N ARG A 918 -14.55 -34.09 7.14
CA ARG A 918 -14.95 -35.52 7.14
C ARG A 918 -16.05 -35.83 8.16
N LYS A 919 -16.07 -35.16 9.31
CA LYS A 919 -17.04 -35.39 10.39
C LYS A 919 -18.36 -34.68 10.13
N PHE A 920 -18.28 -33.42 9.67
CA PHE A 920 -19.46 -32.58 9.58
C PHE A 920 -20.16 -32.66 8.20
N ARG A 921 -19.51 -33.14 7.14
CA ARG A 921 -20.03 -33.12 5.75
C ARG A 921 -21.44 -33.71 5.61
N GLU A 922 -21.69 -34.90 6.17
CA GLU A 922 -23.01 -35.54 6.10
C GLU A 922 -23.96 -35.00 7.16
N LYS A 923 -23.44 -34.63 8.34
CA LYS A 923 -24.24 -34.12 9.46
C LYS A 923 -24.92 -32.78 9.13
N TYR A 924 -24.23 -31.94 8.37
CA TYR A 924 -24.68 -30.59 8.01
C TYR A 924 -25.07 -30.48 6.54
N ARG A 925 -25.12 -31.58 5.79
CA ARG A 925 -25.58 -31.57 4.40
C ARG A 925 -26.99 -30.98 4.30
N GLY A 926 -27.18 -30.05 3.38
CA GLY A 926 -28.43 -29.32 3.19
C GLY A 926 -28.73 -28.26 4.25
N LYS A 927 -27.87 -28.08 5.26
CA LYS A 927 -28.01 -27.08 6.32
C LYS A 927 -27.26 -25.79 6.00
N SER A 928 -27.42 -24.75 6.82
CA SER A 928 -26.75 -23.46 6.60
C SER A 928 -25.27 -23.49 7.00
N LEU A 929 -24.42 -23.00 6.09
CA LEU A 929 -23.00 -22.76 6.32
C LEU A 929 -22.73 -21.26 6.15
N LEU A 930 -22.52 -20.55 7.25
CA LEU A 930 -22.13 -19.15 7.24
C LEU A 930 -20.60 -19.03 7.23
N ILE A 931 -20.05 -18.34 6.24
CA ILE A 931 -18.62 -18.04 6.16
C ILE A 931 -18.40 -16.58 6.54
N THR A 932 -17.92 -16.35 7.76
CA THR A 932 -17.60 -15.00 8.25
C THR A 932 -16.12 -14.72 7.99
N SER A 933 -15.82 -13.88 7.02
CA SER A 933 -14.47 -13.70 6.50
C SER A 933 -13.97 -12.26 6.55
N ASP A 934 -12.66 -12.12 6.75
CA ASP A 934 -11.96 -10.84 6.61
C ASP A 934 -11.73 -10.46 5.13
N GLU A 935 -12.04 -11.38 4.22
CA GLU A 935 -11.88 -11.23 2.78
C GLU A 935 -13.21 -11.40 2.01
N PRO A 936 -13.45 -10.63 0.93
CA PRO A 936 -14.57 -10.86 0.01
C PRO A 936 -14.30 -11.69 -1.27
N TRP A 937 -13.09 -12.19 -1.52
CA TRP A 937 -12.68 -12.64 -2.87
C TRP A 937 -12.47 -14.15 -3.03
N ILE A 938 -12.44 -14.95 -1.96
CA ILE A 938 -12.26 -16.41 -2.08
C ILE A 938 -13.53 -17.03 -2.67
N PRO A 939 -13.46 -17.89 -3.70
CA PRO A 939 -14.63 -18.50 -4.35
C PRO A 939 -15.11 -19.77 -3.63
N TRP A 940 -15.59 -19.61 -2.39
CA TRP A 940 -16.07 -20.71 -1.54
C TRP A 940 -17.11 -21.61 -2.19
N GLU A 941 -17.96 -21.07 -3.07
CA GLU A 941 -19.04 -21.82 -3.74
C GLU A 941 -18.50 -22.87 -4.71
N VAL A 942 -17.32 -22.66 -5.29
CA VAL A 942 -16.68 -23.54 -6.28
C VAL A 942 -15.92 -24.69 -5.63
N VAL A 943 -15.51 -24.53 -4.37
CA VAL A 943 -14.68 -25.52 -3.66
C VAL A 943 -15.37 -26.88 -3.68
N ARG A 944 -14.70 -27.88 -4.25
CA ARG A 944 -15.20 -29.25 -4.42
C ARG A 944 -14.36 -30.23 -3.59
N PRO A 945 -14.84 -30.65 -2.41
CA PRO A 945 -14.08 -31.54 -1.54
C PRO A 945 -13.85 -32.91 -2.16
N PHE A 946 -12.58 -33.28 -2.32
CA PHE A 946 -12.16 -34.58 -2.82
C PHE A 946 -11.04 -35.13 -1.93
N GLU A 947 -11.13 -36.42 -1.60
CA GLU A 947 -10.05 -37.10 -0.90
C GLU A 947 -9.98 -38.58 -1.27
N ALA A 948 -8.75 -39.07 -1.40
CA ALA A 948 -8.44 -40.48 -1.61
C ALA A 948 -7.68 -41.05 -0.40
N ASP A 949 -7.80 -42.35 -0.18
CA ASP A 949 -7.00 -43.10 0.78
C ASP A 949 -5.58 -43.38 0.26
N SER A 950 -4.76 -44.01 1.09
CA SER A 950 -3.37 -44.33 0.78
C SER A 950 -3.20 -45.32 -0.38
N ASP A 951 -4.24 -46.09 -0.72
CA ASP A 951 -4.23 -47.08 -1.80
C ASP A 951 -4.83 -46.50 -3.11
N GLY A 952 -5.18 -45.21 -3.12
CA GLY A 952 -5.79 -44.51 -4.25
C GLY A 952 -7.30 -44.70 -4.38
N GLY A 953 -7.96 -45.31 -3.38
CA GLY A 953 -9.41 -45.41 -3.30
C GLY A 953 -10.06 -44.09 -2.91
N THR A 954 -11.11 -43.67 -3.59
CA THR A 954 -11.83 -42.42 -3.24
C THR A 954 -12.55 -42.57 -1.90
N LEU A 955 -12.19 -41.76 -0.91
CA LEU A 955 -12.90 -41.66 0.37
C LEU A 955 -14.22 -40.89 0.21
N TYR A 956 -14.16 -39.77 -0.51
CA TYR A 956 -15.31 -38.99 -0.95
C TYR A 956 -14.92 -38.07 -2.11
N ASP A 957 -15.90 -37.83 -2.99
CA ASP A 957 -15.86 -36.84 -4.07
C ASP A 957 -17.19 -36.08 -4.00
N ASP A 958 -17.24 -35.09 -3.11
CA ASP A 958 -18.45 -34.33 -2.86
C ASP A 958 -18.65 -33.27 -3.95
N PRO A 959 -19.90 -32.87 -4.25
CA PRO A 959 -20.15 -31.70 -5.08
C PRO A 959 -19.64 -30.40 -4.42
N PRO A 960 -19.63 -29.27 -5.16
CA PRO A 960 -19.19 -28.00 -4.62
C PRO A 960 -19.92 -27.59 -3.33
N LEU A 961 -19.26 -26.83 -2.45
CA LEU A 961 -19.81 -26.48 -1.13
C LEU A 961 -21.19 -25.81 -1.20
N CYS A 962 -21.45 -24.99 -2.23
CA CYS A 962 -22.74 -24.34 -2.41
C CYS A 962 -23.89 -25.28 -2.80
N GLU A 963 -23.57 -26.51 -3.21
CA GLU A 963 -24.54 -27.58 -3.43
C GLU A 963 -24.72 -28.44 -2.16
N MET A 964 -23.63 -28.66 -1.43
CA MET A 964 -23.62 -29.39 -0.17
C MET A 964 -24.34 -28.64 0.96
N PHE A 965 -24.25 -27.31 1.00
CA PHE A 965 -24.76 -26.46 2.08
C PHE A 965 -25.53 -25.25 1.54
N ARG A 966 -26.41 -24.67 2.37
CA ARG A 966 -26.96 -23.32 2.14
C ARG A 966 -25.87 -22.30 2.50
N VAL A 967 -24.91 -22.12 1.59
CA VAL A 967 -23.74 -21.24 1.80
C VAL A 967 -24.18 -19.78 1.79
N SER A 968 -23.83 -19.07 2.86
CA SER A 968 -23.90 -17.62 2.95
C SER A 968 -22.59 -17.07 3.48
N ARG A 969 -22.31 -15.80 3.19
CA ARG A 969 -21.08 -15.09 3.60
C ARG A 969 -21.43 -13.92 4.49
N TRP A 970 -20.44 -13.48 5.26
CA TRP A 970 -20.47 -12.17 5.87
C TRP A 970 -19.06 -11.60 6.03
N LEU A 971 -18.94 -10.26 5.99
CA LEU A 971 -17.66 -9.60 6.23
C LEU A 971 -17.48 -9.33 7.70
N ALA A 972 -16.26 -9.59 8.18
CA ALA A 972 -15.90 -9.32 9.55
C ALA A 972 -16.02 -7.83 9.90
N GLY A 973 -16.75 -7.51 10.97
CA GLY A 973 -16.96 -6.13 11.40
C GLY A 973 -18.27 -6.01 12.15
N ARG A 974 -19.36 -5.76 11.42
CA ARG A 974 -20.73 -5.80 11.96
C ARG A 974 -21.32 -7.20 11.81
N GLY A 975 -22.28 -7.60 12.64
CA GLY A 975 -23.04 -8.85 12.46
C GLY A 975 -24.04 -8.79 11.31
N ALA A 976 -24.40 -9.95 10.74
CA ALA A 976 -25.41 -10.07 9.70
C ALA A 976 -26.83 -9.83 10.27
N PRO A 977 -27.63 -8.89 9.71
CA PRO A 977 -28.99 -8.69 10.15
C PRO A 977 -29.90 -9.88 9.82
N ASP A 978 -30.76 -10.24 10.77
CA ASP A 978 -31.79 -11.29 10.69
C ASP A 978 -33.10 -10.82 10.04
N LEU A 979 -33.39 -9.53 10.11
CA LEU A 979 -34.61 -8.93 9.57
C LEU A 979 -34.29 -8.01 8.38
N LEU A 980 -34.88 -8.33 7.23
CA LEU A 980 -34.70 -7.58 6.00
C LEU A 980 -35.98 -6.78 5.71
N LYS A 981 -35.98 -5.49 6.01
CA LYS A 981 -37.12 -4.62 5.69
C LYS A 981 -37.21 -4.45 4.18
N THR A 982 -38.39 -4.65 3.60
CA THR A 982 -38.62 -4.46 2.16
C THR A 982 -39.99 -3.85 1.95
N LYS A 983 -40.07 -2.51 1.86
CA LYS A 983 -41.31 -1.78 1.50
C LYS A 983 -41.17 -1.01 0.20
N ARG A 984 -40.01 -0.41 -0.03
CA ARG A 984 -39.72 0.42 -1.22
C ARG A 984 -38.47 -0.10 -1.90
N GLY A 985 -38.55 -0.37 -3.19
CA GLY A 985 -37.40 -0.77 -3.99
C GLY A 985 -37.16 0.14 -5.19
N ALA A 986 -35.93 0.12 -5.66
CA ALA A 986 -35.51 0.76 -6.89
C ALA A 986 -34.83 -0.28 -7.79
N TRP A 987 -35.20 -0.29 -9.06
CA TRP A 987 -34.48 -1.05 -10.07
C TRP A 987 -33.71 -0.10 -11.00
N ILE A 988 -32.50 -0.51 -11.37
CA ILE A 988 -31.49 0.32 -12.03
C ILE A 988 -31.07 -0.40 -13.29
N ALA A 989 -31.25 0.23 -14.44
CA ALA A 989 -30.84 -0.31 -15.74
C ALA A 989 -30.43 0.84 -16.67
N PRO A 990 -29.36 0.70 -17.47
CA PRO A 990 -29.00 1.71 -18.46
C PRO A 990 -30.08 1.80 -19.54
N SER A 991 -30.14 2.94 -20.25
CA SER A 991 -31.03 3.15 -21.40
C SER A 991 -30.67 2.29 -22.63
N ASP A 992 -29.51 1.61 -22.60
CA ASP A 992 -29.01 0.78 -23.68
C ASP A 992 -29.68 -0.61 -23.63
N ASN A 993 -30.31 -1.03 -24.74
CA ASN A 993 -31.11 -2.25 -24.85
C ASN A 993 -30.32 -3.55 -24.62
N LEU A 994 -30.22 -4.00 -23.37
CA LEU A 994 -29.90 -5.38 -23.03
C LEU A 994 -31.18 -6.21 -22.97
N GLN A 995 -31.27 -7.27 -23.76
CA GLN A 995 -32.43 -8.17 -23.76
C GLN A 995 -32.70 -8.77 -22.36
N ALA A 996 -31.65 -9.15 -21.62
CA ALA A 996 -31.81 -9.66 -20.26
C ALA A 996 -32.29 -8.58 -19.26
N ALA A 997 -31.85 -7.33 -19.40
CA ALA A 997 -32.37 -6.22 -18.58
C ALA A 997 -33.84 -5.91 -18.91
N GLN A 998 -34.27 -6.15 -20.16
CA GLN A 998 -35.68 -6.09 -20.54
C GLN A 998 -36.48 -7.22 -19.89
N GLU A 999 -35.99 -8.47 -19.89
CA GLU A 999 -36.66 -9.60 -19.22
C GLU A 999 -36.82 -9.37 -17.71
N GLU A 1000 -35.80 -8.82 -17.04
CA GLU A 1000 -35.89 -8.42 -15.63
C GLU A 1000 -36.85 -7.24 -15.42
N GLY A 1001 -36.84 -6.25 -16.32
CA GLY A 1001 -37.76 -5.11 -16.31
C GLY A 1001 -39.22 -5.54 -16.51
N ASP A 1002 -39.48 -6.50 -17.39
CA ASP A 1002 -40.80 -7.08 -17.64
C ASP A 1002 -41.31 -7.81 -16.39
N TYR A 1003 -40.46 -8.59 -15.73
CA TYR A 1003 -40.77 -9.25 -14.46
C TYR A 1003 -41.18 -8.24 -13.38
N PHE A 1004 -40.39 -7.19 -13.15
CA PHE A 1004 -40.74 -6.18 -12.15
C PHE A 1004 -42.01 -5.38 -12.51
N SER A 1005 -42.23 -5.13 -13.80
CA SER A 1005 -43.45 -4.48 -14.30
C SER A 1005 -44.69 -5.37 -14.13
N GLU A 1006 -44.53 -6.69 -14.21
CA GLU A 1006 -45.59 -7.65 -13.91
C GLU A 1006 -45.90 -7.71 -12.41
N LEU A 1007 -44.89 -7.73 -11.53
CA LEU A 1007 -45.10 -7.70 -10.09
C LEU A 1007 -45.85 -6.44 -9.63
N HIS A 1008 -45.54 -5.29 -10.21
CA HIS A 1008 -46.26 -4.05 -9.91
C HIS A 1008 -47.75 -4.12 -10.31
N ARG A 1009 -48.07 -4.79 -11.43
CA ARG A 1009 -49.47 -5.00 -11.88
C ARG A 1009 -50.24 -5.96 -10.99
N LEU A 1010 -49.57 -6.84 -10.25
CA LEU A 1010 -50.17 -7.84 -9.37
C LEU A 1010 -50.39 -7.33 -7.92
N GLU A 1011 -50.33 -6.01 -7.69
CA GLU A 1011 -50.47 -5.37 -6.37
C GLU A 1011 -49.53 -5.97 -5.31
N TRP A 1012 -48.29 -6.26 -5.71
CA TRP A 1012 -47.29 -6.74 -4.78
C TRP A 1012 -46.97 -5.69 -3.70
N ASP A 1013 -46.88 -6.11 -2.43
CA ASP A 1013 -46.72 -5.26 -1.22
C ASP A 1013 -45.44 -4.39 -1.19
N VAL A 1014 -44.56 -4.49 -2.19
CA VAL A 1014 -43.35 -3.66 -2.31
C VAL A 1014 -43.52 -2.67 -3.45
N SER A 1015 -43.44 -1.39 -3.14
CA SER A 1015 -43.44 -0.32 -4.16
C SER A 1015 -42.08 -0.28 -4.85
N LEU A 1016 -42.02 -0.74 -6.11
CA LEU A 1016 -40.84 -0.61 -6.96
C LEU A 1016 -40.90 0.67 -7.82
N SER A 1017 -39.77 1.36 -7.93
CA SER A 1017 -39.59 2.52 -8.81
C SER A 1017 -38.39 2.31 -9.75
N GLY A 1018 -38.49 2.79 -11.00
CA GLY A 1018 -37.41 2.68 -12.00
C GLY A 1018 -37.93 2.45 -13.42
N PRO A 1019 -37.04 2.24 -14.41
CA PRO A 1019 -35.59 2.10 -14.21
C PRO A 1019 -34.97 3.45 -13.88
N LEU A 1020 -34.10 3.48 -12.86
CA LEU A 1020 -33.16 4.60 -12.71
C LEU A 1020 -32.06 4.40 -13.74
N THR A 1021 -31.84 5.38 -14.60
CA THR A 1021 -30.97 5.22 -15.77
C THR A 1021 -29.68 5.99 -15.66
N THR A 1022 -29.61 6.99 -14.76
CA THR A 1022 -28.45 7.87 -14.57
C THR A 1022 -27.79 7.69 -13.21
N VAL A 1023 -26.50 8.03 -13.10
CA VAL A 1023 -25.77 8.04 -11.82
C VAL A 1023 -26.43 8.97 -10.81
N ALA A 1024 -26.86 10.16 -11.22
CA ALA A 1024 -27.48 11.15 -10.35
C ALA A 1024 -28.75 10.63 -9.67
N GLU A 1025 -29.64 9.97 -10.43
CA GLU A 1025 -30.87 9.37 -9.89
C GLU A 1025 -30.57 8.31 -8.82
N VAL A 1026 -29.56 7.47 -9.04
CA VAL A 1026 -29.15 6.43 -8.08
C VAL A 1026 -28.54 7.07 -6.82
N GLU A 1027 -27.66 8.06 -7.00
CA GLU A 1027 -27.03 8.78 -5.89
C GLU A 1027 -28.03 9.56 -5.02
N ASP A 1028 -29.09 10.09 -5.63
CA ASP A 1028 -30.17 10.76 -4.91
C ASP A 1028 -30.95 9.78 -4.03
N ARG A 1029 -31.21 8.55 -4.50
CA ARG A 1029 -31.81 7.48 -3.68
C ARG A 1029 -30.90 7.07 -2.53
N PHE A 1030 -29.59 6.95 -2.77
CA PHE A 1030 -28.64 6.67 -1.69
C PHE A 1030 -28.66 7.76 -0.62
N ARG A 1031 -28.70 9.04 -1.03
CA ARG A 1031 -28.75 10.19 -0.09
C ARG A 1031 -30.07 10.24 0.69
N GLY A 1032 -31.19 9.94 0.04
CA GLY A 1032 -32.52 9.94 0.64
C GLY A 1032 -32.64 8.96 1.82
N GLY A 1033 -32.09 7.76 1.68
CA GLY A 1033 -32.19 6.72 2.71
C GLY A 1033 -33.62 6.23 2.90
N ASP A 1034 -34.36 6.13 1.80
CA ASP A 1034 -35.78 5.77 1.73
C ASP A 1034 -36.03 4.53 0.85
N THR A 1035 -34.97 3.88 0.38
CA THR A 1035 -35.05 2.71 -0.49
C THR A 1035 -34.49 1.50 0.26
N ASP A 1036 -35.28 0.44 0.36
CA ASP A 1036 -35.01 -0.76 1.14
C ASP A 1036 -34.51 -1.93 0.26
N LEU A 1037 -34.69 -1.84 -1.07
CA LEU A 1037 -34.20 -2.81 -2.05
C LEU A 1037 -33.60 -2.08 -3.26
N PHE A 1038 -32.35 -2.39 -3.62
CA PHE A 1038 -31.74 -1.97 -4.88
C PHE A 1038 -31.49 -3.19 -5.76
N HIS A 1039 -32.02 -3.18 -6.99
CA HIS A 1039 -31.74 -4.19 -8.00
C HIS A 1039 -31.04 -3.55 -9.20
N PHE A 1040 -29.79 -3.93 -9.45
CA PHE A 1040 -29.01 -3.44 -10.57
C PHE A 1040 -29.00 -4.47 -11.70
N ALA A 1041 -29.36 -4.03 -12.89
CA ALA A 1041 -29.37 -4.77 -14.16
C ALA A 1041 -28.55 -3.95 -15.18
N CYS A 1042 -27.22 -3.92 -15.04
CA CYS A 1042 -26.37 -2.98 -15.78
C CYS A 1042 -25.05 -3.60 -16.26
N HIS A 1043 -24.26 -2.87 -17.04
CA HIS A 1043 -22.92 -3.33 -17.42
C HIS A 1043 -21.90 -3.01 -16.35
N GLY A 1044 -21.12 -4.02 -15.94
CA GLY A 1044 -19.98 -3.85 -15.05
C GLY A 1044 -18.66 -3.81 -15.82
N ASN A 1045 -17.77 -2.90 -15.46
CA ASN A 1045 -16.35 -2.96 -15.79
C ASN A 1045 -15.56 -2.89 -14.49
N PHE A 1046 -15.10 -4.04 -14.02
CA PHE A 1046 -14.44 -4.16 -12.73
C PHE A 1046 -12.94 -3.94 -12.91
N ASP A 1047 -12.37 -3.09 -12.05
CA ASP A 1047 -10.98 -2.68 -12.15
C ASP A 1047 -10.09 -3.69 -11.40
N LEU A 1048 -9.15 -4.31 -12.14
CA LEU A 1048 -8.25 -5.35 -11.64
C LEU A 1048 -7.19 -4.82 -10.65
N ALA A 1049 -6.93 -3.51 -10.65
CA ALA A 1049 -5.94 -2.86 -9.80
C ALA A 1049 -6.57 -2.21 -8.56
N ASP A 1050 -7.81 -1.74 -8.64
CA ASP A 1050 -8.53 -1.12 -7.53
C ASP A 1050 -10.03 -1.46 -7.51
N ALA A 1051 -10.42 -2.29 -6.54
CA ALA A 1051 -11.81 -2.72 -6.40
C ALA A 1051 -12.78 -1.55 -6.12
N ASP A 1052 -12.32 -0.46 -5.51
CA ASP A 1052 -13.15 0.72 -5.22
C ASP A 1052 -13.42 1.58 -6.47
N GLU A 1053 -12.72 1.30 -7.57
CA GLU A 1053 -12.88 1.93 -8.87
C GLU A 1053 -13.64 1.06 -9.88
N SER A 1054 -14.20 -0.07 -9.43
CA SER A 1054 -15.07 -0.93 -10.23
C SER A 1054 -16.34 -0.22 -10.67
N LYS A 1055 -16.56 -0.13 -11.98
CA LYS A 1055 -17.55 0.76 -12.59
C LYS A 1055 -18.82 0.01 -12.95
N LEU A 1056 -19.97 0.59 -12.62
CA LEU A 1056 -21.28 0.20 -13.16
C LEU A 1056 -21.70 1.27 -14.18
N LYS A 1057 -21.84 0.88 -15.43
CA LYS A 1057 -22.21 1.77 -16.53
C LYS A 1057 -23.69 2.13 -16.43
N LEU A 1058 -23.96 3.43 -16.39
CA LEU A 1058 -25.29 4.04 -16.49
C LEU A 1058 -25.27 5.06 -17.64
N ALA A 1059 -26.40 5.71 -17.93
CA ALA A 1059 -26.53 6.62 -19.06
C ALA A 1059 -25.50 7.77 -18.99
N GLY A 1060 -24.49 7.72 -19.87
CA GLY A 1060 -23.45 8.74 -20.02
C GLY A 1060 -22.37 8.78 -18.93
N ASP A 1061 -22.42 7.92 -17.91
CA ASP A 1061 -21.51 7.97 -16.76
C ASP A 1061 -21.37 6.60 -16.04
N PHE A 1062 -20.49 6.52 -15.03
CA PHE A 1062 -20.18 5.31 -14.28
C PHE A 1062 -20.32 5.51 -12.77
N LEU A 1063 -21.10 4.64 -12.13
CA LEU A 1063 -21.17 4.56 -10.66
C LEU A 1063 -20.01 3.70 -10.12
N ARG A 1064 -19.38 4.12 -9.01
CA ARG A 1064 -18.23 3.46 -8.38
C ARG A 1064 -18.43 3.32 -6.86
N PRO A 1065 -17.85 2.30 -6.20
CA PRO A 1065 -17.86 2.19 -4.74
C PRO A 1065 -17.28 3.43 -4.04
N SER A 1066 -16.19 4.00 -4.58
CA SER A 1066 -15.52 5.19 -4.02
C SER A 1066 -16.44 6.41 -3.91
N GLN A 1067 -17.51 6.48 -4.71
CA GLN A 1067 -18.49 7.56 -4.66
C GLN A 1067 -19.46 7.45 -3.46
N ILE A 1068 -19.62 6.29 -2.82
CA ILE A 1068 -20.54 6.10 -1.69
C ILE A 1068 -19.91 6.67 -0.41
N VAL A 1069 -19.88 7.98 -0.25
CA VAL A 1069 -19.31 8.67 0.91
C VAL A 1069 -20.26 9.73 1.46
N GLY A 1070 -20.04 10.14 2.71
CA GLY A 1070 -20.74 11.25 3.35
C GLY A 1070 -22.28 11.05 3.35
N PRO A 1071 -23.07 11.99 2.79
CA PRO A 1071 -24.53 11.92 2.81
C PRO A 1071 -25.13 10.65 2.18
N LYS A 1072 -24.49 10.08 1.16
CA LYS A 1072 -24.94 8.85 0.49
C LYS A 1072 -24.79 7.64 1.42
N GLN A 1073 -23.63 7.52 2.07
CA GLN A 1073 -23.39 6.49 3.07
C GLN A 1073 -24.33 6.64 4.28
N ALA A 1074 -24.55 7.88 4.73
CA ALA A 1074 -25.49 8.15 5.83
C ALA A 1074 -26.94 7.76 5.48
N GLY A 1075 -27.37 7.92 4.22
CA GLY A 1075 -28.69 7.48 3.78
C GLY A 1075 -28.83 5.96 3.70
N LEU A 1076 -27.82 5.26 3.17
CA LEU A 1076 -27.78 3.79 3.17
C LEU A 1076 -27.76 3.20 4.60
N LEU A 1077 -27.10 3.86 5.56
CA LEU A 1077 -27.13 3.48 6.97
C LEU A 1077 -28.53 3.62 7.59
N ARG A 1078 -29.34 4.58 7.12
CA ARG A 1078 -30.73 4.77 7.56
C ARG A 1078 -31.66 3.71 6.98
N SER A 1079 -31.59 3.44 5.68
CA SER A 1079 -32.53 2.49 5.03
C SER A 1079 -32.13 1.02 5.19
N ARG A 1080 -30.84 0.73 5.36
CA ARG A 1080 -30.28 -0.62 5.53
C ARG A 1080 -30.75 -1.61 4.44
N PRO A 1081 -30.51 -1.32 3.15
CA PRO A 1081 -31.19 -2.00 2.06
C PRO A 1081 -30.71 -3.42 1.81
N ILE A 1082 -31.51 -4.22 1.10
CA ILE A 1082 -31.03 -5.37 0.32
C ILE A 1082 -30.46 -4.83 -1.00
N VAL A 1083 -29.28 -5.29 -1.39
CA VAL A 1083 -28.66 -4.93 -2.68
C VAL A 1083 -28.49 -6.19 -3.51
N PHE A 1084 -29.03 -6.19 -4.72
CA PHE A 1084 -28.86 -7.23 -5.71
C PHE A 1084 -28.15 -6.63 -6.92
N LEU A 1085 -26.92 -7.07 -7.19
CA LEU A 1085 -26.07 -6.58 -8.26
C LEU A 1085 -25.97 -7.63 -9.37
N ASN A 1086 -26.82 -7.49 -10.40
CA ASN A 1086 -26.75 -8.29 -11.62
C ASN A 1086 -26.04 -7.49 -12.73
N ALA A 1087 -24.72 -7.63 -12.79
CA ALA A 1087 -23.90 -6.89 -13.76
C ALA A 1087 -23.20 -7.84 -14.74
N CYS A 1088 -23.52 -7.74 -16.04
CA CYS A 1088 -22.97 -8.58 -17.12
C CYS A 1088 -22.18 -7.74 -18.14
N HIS A 1089 -21.26 -8.32 -18.92
CA HIS A 1089 -20.48 -7.60 -19.94
C HIS A 1089 -21.02 -7.93 -21.36
N ALA A 1090 -21.43 -6.91 -22.14
CA ALA A 1090 -21.72 -7.10 -23.57
C ALA A 1090 -20.56 -6.63 -24.44
N GLY A 1091 -19.83 -7.59 -25.01
CA GLY A 1091 -19.12 -7.44 -26.30
C GLY A 1091 -17.88 -6.54 -26.35
N ARG A 1092 -16.70 -7.12 -26.11
CA ARG A 1092 -15.43 -7.00 -26.88
C ARG A 1092 -14.28 -7.56 -26.04
N SER A 1093 -13.47 -8.40 -26.69
CA SER A 1093 -12.38 -9.19 -26.11
C SER A 1093 -11.39 -8.34 -25.32
N GLY A 1094 -11.22 -8.66 -24.03
CA GLY A 1094 -10.08 -8.18 -23.23
C GLY A 1094 -10.35 -7.79 -21.78
N PHE A 1095 -11.40 -8.26 -21.11
CA PHE A 1095 -11.68 -7.83 -19.73
C PHE A 1095 -12.40 -8.94 -18.95
N THR A 1096 -11.86 -9.39 -17.82
CA THR A 1096 -12.47 -10.42 -16.97
C THR A 1096 -13.22 -9.77 -15.81
N LEU A 1097 -14.45 -10.22 -15.58
CA LEU A 1097 -15.21 -9.88 -14.39
C LEU A 1097 -14.51 -10.56 -13.22
N THR A 1098 -13.78 -9.81 -12.42
CA THR A 1098 -13.50 -10.17 -11.03
C THR A 1098 -13.63 -8.88 -10.25
N HIS A 1099 -14.01 -8.99 -8.98
CA HIS A 1099 -14.04 -7.90 -7.98
C HIS A 1099 -15.43 -7.36 -7.62
N LEU A 1100 -16.26 -8.25 -7.07
CA LEU A 1100 -17.23 -7.87 -6.04
C LEU A 1100 -16.61 -7.28 -4.77
N GLY A 1101 -15.28 -7.35 -4.60
CA GLY A 1101 -14.60 -6.97 -3.36
C GLY A 1101 -14.79 -5.51 -2.95
N GLY A 1102 -14.93 -4.58 -3.90
CA GLY A 1102 -15.23 -3.17 -3.61
C GLY A 1102 -16.71 -2.96 -3.31
N TRP A 1103 -17.60 -3.46 -4.19
CA TRP A 1103 -19.05 -3.29 -4.06
C TRP A 1103 -19.65 -3.95 -2.82
N ALA A 1104 -19.37 -5.24 -2.60
CA ALA A 1104 -19.91 -5.99 -1.46
C ALA A 1104 -19.44 -5.35 -0.14
N ARG A 1105 -18.14 -5.06 -0.03
CA ARG A 1105 -17.56 -4.38 1.13
C ARG A 1105 -18.21 -3.02 1.35
N LYS A 1106 -18.27 -2.19 0.31
CA LYS A 1106 -18.77 -0.83 0.41
C LYS A 1106 -20.23 -0.77 0.84
N PHE A 1107 -21.10 -1.62 0.26
CA PHE A 1107 -22.51 -1.66 0.65
C PHE A 1107 -22.71 -2.19 2.07
N ILE A 1108 -21.98 -3.22 2.48
CA ILE A 1108 -22.05 -3.77 3.86
C ILE A 1108 -21.57 -2.72 4.87
N GLU A 1109 -20.43 -2.07 4.64
CA GLU A 1109 -19.91 -0.96 5.45
C GLU A 1109 -20.85 0.26 5.45
N SER A 1110 -21.65 0.43 4.39
CA SER A 1110 -22.60 1.53 4.26
C SER A 1110 -24.00 1.24 4.79
N GLY A 1111 -24.28 0.05 5.33
CA GLY A 1111 -25.59 -0.23 5.93
C GLY A 1111 -26.34 -1.45 5.41
N ALA A 1112 -25.99 -2.00 4.25
CA ALA A 1112 -26.81 -2.97 3.51
C ALA A 1112 -27.06 -4.27 4.29
N SER A 1113 -28.32 -4.62 4.52
CA SER A 1113 -28.72 -5.80 5.31
C SER A 1113 -28.44 -7.12 4.59
N ALA A 1114 -28.39 -7.10 3.26
CA ALA A 1114 -27.89 -8.19 2.44
C ALA A 1114 -27.30 -7.64 1.14
N PHE A 1115 -26.32 -8.35 0.58
CA PHE A 1115 -25.74 -8.06 -0.72
C PHE A 1115 -25.63 -9.36 -1.55
N ILE A 1116 -26.08 -9.32 -2.80
CA ILE A 1116 -25.99 -10.43 -3.76
C ILE A 1116 -25.30 -9.93 -5.02
N GLY A 1117 -24.39 -10.72 -5.58
CA GLY A 1117 -23.80 -10.46 -6.89
C GLY A 1117 -22.99 -11.64 -7.41
N SER A 1118 -22.31 -11.52 -8.57
CA SER A 1118 -21.45 -12.55 -9.15
C SER A 1118 -19.95 -12.26 -9.01
N LEU A 1119 -19.15 -13.28 -8.66
CA LEU A 1119 -17.69 -13.16 -8.54
C LEU A 1119 -16.98 -13.04 -9.90
N TRP A 1120 -17.60 -13.55 -10.96
CA TRP A 1120 -17.07 -13.50 -12.32
C TRP A 1120 -18.14 -13.32 -13.40
N GLU A 1121 -17.73 -13.31 -14.68
CA GLU A 1121 -18.63 -13.06 -15.82
C GLU A 1121 -19.72 -14.12 -15.86
N ILE A 1122 -20.96 -13.70 -16.03
CA ILE A 1122 -22.13 -14.58 -15.99
C ILE A 1122 -22.90 -14.51 -17.30
N ASN A 1123 -23.57 -15.60 -17.61
CA ASN A 1123 -24.45 -15.69 -18.76
C ASN A 1123 -25.73 -14.90 -18.51
N ASP A 1124 -26.00 -13.89 -19.35
CA ASP A 1124 -27.15 -12.97 -19.25
C ASP A 1124 -28.50 -13.69 -19.03
N ARG A 1125 -28.76 -14.77 -19.79
CA ARG A 1125 -30.02 -15.51 -19.70
C ARG A 1125 -30.14 -16.25 -18.36
N LEU A 1126 -29.07 -16.90 -17.91
CA LEU A 1126 -29.06 -17.58 -16.61
C LEU A 1126 -29.10 -16.58 -15.46
N ALA A 1127 -28.52 -15.39 -15.64
CA ALA A 1127 -28.53 -14.32 -14.67
C ALA A 1127 -29.95 -13.77 -14.42
N ALA A 1128 -30.71 -13.48 -15.49
CA ALA A 1128 -32.10 -13.06 -15.40
C ALA A 1128 -32.97 -14.17 -14.76
N GLN A 1129 -32.76 -15.43 -15.17
CA GLN A 1129 -33.46 -16.57 -14.57
C GLN A 1129 -33.16 -16.70 -13.07
N PHE A 1130 -31.91 -16.48 -12.65
CA PHE A 1130 -31.52 -16.52 -11.24
C PHE A 1130 -32.27 -15.47 -10.42
N ALA A 1131 -32.30 -14.21 -10.88
CA ALA A 1131 -33.02 -13.13 -10.20
C ALA A 1131 -34.51 -13.44 -10.02
N VAL A 1132 -35.19 -13.88 -11.09
CA VAL A 1132 -36.61 -14.25 -11.04
C VAL A 1132 -36.86 -15.40 -10.06
N GLN A 1133 -36.06 -16.46 -10.12
CA GLN A 1133 -36.21 -17.62 -9.24
C GLN A 1133 -35.95 -17.26 -7.76
N PHE A 1134 -34.99 -16.35 -7.52
CA PHE A 1134 -34.66 -15.86 -6.18
C PHE A 1134 -35.81 -15.06 -5.58
N TYR A 1135 -36.31 -14.04 -6.28
CA TYR A 1135 -37.37 -13.18 -5.77
C TYR A 1135 -38.70 -13.92 -5.58
N ASN A 1136 -39.05 -14.82 -6.50
CA ASN A 1136 -40.24 -15.65 -6.34
C ASN A 1136 -40.20 -16.49 -5.07
N ARG A 1137 -39.04 -17.01 -4.67
CA ARG A 1137 -38.90 -17.80 -3.44
C ARG A 1137 -38.75 -16.95 -2.18
N LEU A 1138 -38.03 -15.84 -2.27
CA LEU A 1138 -37.85 -14.92 -1.14
C LEU A 1138 -39.20 -14.35 -0.67
N TRP A 1139 -40.11 -14.08 -1.61
CA TRP A 1139 -41.41 -13.47 -1.31
C TRP A 1139 -42.59 -14.43 -1.38
N GLY A 1140 -42.40 -15.66 -1.87
CA GLY A 1140 -43.48 -16.64 -2.00
C GLY A 1140 -44.46 -16.30 -3.14
N LEU A 1141 -43.93 -15.89 -4.28
CA LEU A 1141 -44.67 -15.53 -5.49
C LEU A 1141 -44.71 -16.74 -6.45
N ALA A 1142 -45.53 -16.65 -7.51
CA ALA A 1142 -45.63 -17.67 -8.56
C ALA A 1142 -45.88 -19.11 -8.02
N GLY A 1143 -46.61 -19.24 -6.90
CA GLY A 1143 -46.95 -20.52 -6.28
C GLY A 1143 -45.86 -21.13 -5.38
N PHE A 1144 -44.73 -20.44 -5.19
CA PHE A 1144 -43.69 -20.87 -4.25
C PHE A 1144 -44.05 -20.46 -2.80
N PRO A 1145 -43.67 -21.25 -1.79
CA PRO A 1145 -43.75 -20.80 -0.41
C PRO A 1145 -42.70 -19.72 -0.13
N ARG A 1146 -42.97 -18.85 0.83
CA ARG A 1146 -42.01 -17.85 1.28
C ARG A 1146 -40.85 -18.50 2.03
N MET A 1147 -39.63 -18.25 1.57
CA MET A 1147 -38.41 -18.86 2.09
C MET A 1147 -37.53 -17.88 2.87
N THR A 1148 -36.55 -18.41 3.59
CA THR A 1148 -35.45 -17.61 4.15
C THR A 1148 -34.53 -17.11 3.04
N LEU A 1149 -33.69 -16.12 3.34
CA LEU A 1149 -32.73 -15.57 2.37
C LEU A 1149 -31.80 -16.65 1.79
N GLY A 1150 -31.25 -17.52 2.65
CA GLY A 1150 -30.34 -18.59 2.25
C GLY A 1150 -31.04 -19.69 1.44
N ASP A 1151 -32.28 -20.06 1.80
CA ASP A 1151 -33.05 -21.05 1.06
C ASP A 1151 -33.47 -20.55 -0.32
N ALA A 1152 -33.99 -19.32 -0.40
CA ALA A 1152 -34.36 -18.71 -1.67
C ALA A 1152 -33.17 -18.62 -2.64
N PHE A 1153 -32.00 -18.25 -2.11
CA PHE A 1153 -30.75 -18.13 -2.87
C PHE A 1153 -30.23 -19.50 -3.35
N TYR A 1154 -30.24 -20.52 -2.48
CA TYR A 1154 -29.84 -21.87 -2.86
C TYR A 1154 -30.75 -22.46 -3.94
N GLU A 1155 -32.06 -22.35 -3.77
CA GLU A 1155 -33.01 -22.93 -4.72
C GLU A 1155 -32.97 -22.21 -6.08
N ALA A 1156 -32.75 -20.89 -6.09
CA ALA A 1156 -32.50 -20.14 -7.33
C ALA A 1156 -31.23 -20.62 -8.04
N ARG A 1157 -30.16 -20.89 -7.27
CA ARG A 1157 -28.92 -21.45 -7.79
C ARG A 1157 -29.14 -22.83 -8.41
N MET A 1158 -29.86 -23.71 -7.71
CA MET A 1158 -30.12 -25.06 -8.20
C MET A 1158 -30.99 -25.03 -9.47
N ALA A 1159 -31.93 -24.10 -9.58
CA ALA A 1159 -32.75 -23.94 -10.77
C ALA A 1159 -31.90 -23.60 -12.02
N ILE A 1160 -30.95 -22.67 -11.91
CA ILE A 1160 -30.09 -22.31 -13.05
C ILE A 1160 -29.01 -23.37 -13.34
N LYS A 1161 -28.54 -24.11 -12.32
CA LYS A 1161 -27.69 -25.30 -12.52
C LYS A 1161 -28.43 -26.37 -13.33
N GLN A 1162 -29.69 -26.64 -13.02
CA GLN A 1162 -30.50 -27.59 -13.78
C GLN A 1162 -30.71 -27.15 -15.23
N ALA A 1163 -30.83 -25.83 -15.46
CA ALA A 1163 -30.95 -25.27 -16.79
C ALA A 1163 -29.67 -25.46 -17.63
N ASP A 1164 -28.48 -25.28 -17.05
CA ASP A 1164 -27.20 -25.57 -17.71
C ASP A 1164 -26.06 -25.83 -16.70
N PRO A 1165 -25.74 -27.11 -16.39
CA PRO A 1165 -24.74 -27.42 -15.37
C PRO A 1165 -23.30 -27.17 -15.83
N ALA A 1166 -23.06 -27.08 -17.15
CA ALA A 1166 -21.74 -26.87 -17.74
C ALA A 1166 -21.38 -25.38 -17.89
N ASP A 1167 -22.32 -24.48 -17.62
CA ASP A 1167 -22.08 -23.05 -17.49
C ASP A 1167 -21.79 -22.72 -16.01
N PRO A 1168 -20.64 -22.14 -15.65
CA PRO A 1168 -20.31 -21.86 -14.26
C PRO A 1168 -21.07 -20.66 -13.66
N THR A 1169 -22.03 -20.04 -14.36
CA THR A 1169 -22.86 -18.94 -13.82
C THR A 1169 -23.54 -19.30 -12.50
N TRP A 1170 -23.99 -20.55 -12.33
CA TRP A 1170 -24.59 -21.01 -11.07
C TRP A 1170 -23.59 -21.12 -9.92
N LEU A 1171 -22.29 -21.13 -10.19
CA LEU A 1171 -21.25 -21.08 -9.17
C LEU A 1171 -20.83 -19.63 -8.85
N ALA A 1172 -21.08 -18.69 -9.76
CA ALA A 1172 -20.60 -17.31 -9.69
C ALA A 1172 -21.25 -16.48 -8.60
N TYR A 1173 -22.54 -16.70 -8.35
CA TYR A 1173 -23.28 -15.88 -7.38
C TYR A 1173 -22.77 -16.06 -5.96
N VAL A 1174 -22.77 -15.00 -5.17
CA VAL A 1174 -22.47 -15.00 -3.75
C VAL A 1174 -23.55 -14.26 -2.97
N LEU A 1175 -23.86 -14.77 -1.77
CA LEU A 1175 -24.79 -14.16 -0.85
C LEU A 1175 -24.02 -13.64 0.36
N TYR A 1176 -24.04 -12.34 0.60
CA TYR A 1176 -23.67 -11.74 1.87
C TYR A 1176 -24.95 -11.46 2.66
N GLY A 1177 -25.24 -12.28 3.66
CA GLY A 1177 -26.45 -12.13 4.48
C GLY A 1177 -26.59 -13.21 5.54
N ASP A 1178 -27.53 -13.02 6.46
CA ASP A 1178 -27.92 -14.09 7.37
C ASP A 1178 -28.66 -15.19 6.56
N PRO A 1179 -28.21 -16.45 6.57
CA PRO A 1179 -28.89 -17.52 5.83
C PRO A 1179 -30.33 -17.73 6.29
N HIS A 1180 -30.66 -17.45 7.55
CA HIS A 1180 -32.02 -17.51 8.09
C HIS A 1180 -32.71 -16.15 8.12
N GLY A 1181 -32.10 -15.13 7.50
CA GLY A 1181 -32.68 -13.80 7.37
C GLY A 1181 -34.05 -13.85 6.70
N ARG A 1182 -35.03 -13.15 7.27
CA ARG A 1182 -36.40 -13.11 6.75
C ARG A 1182 -36.71 -11.72 6.23
N ALA A 1183 -37.22 -11.67 5.00
CA ALA A 1183 -37.87 -10.45 4.52
C ALA A 1183 -39.08 -10.13 5.41
N ILE A 1184 -39.33 -8.85 5.68
CA ILE A 1184 -40.59 -8.37 6.24
C ILE A 1184 -41.17 -7.40 5.20
N LEU A 1185 -42.25 -7.84 4.57
CA LEU A 1185 -43.12 -7.02 3.75
C LEU A 1185 -43.99 -6.18 4.70
N GLY A 1186 -44.37 -4.96 4.32
CA GLY A 1186 -45.42 -4.27 5.06
C GLY A 1186 -45.64 -2.86 4.63
#